data_AF-A0AAJ0HR82-F1
#
_entry.id   AF-A0AAJ0HR82-F1
#
_cell.length_a   1.000
_cell.length_b   1.000
_cell.length_c   1.000
_cell.angle_alpha   90.00
_cell.angle_beta   90.00
_cell.angle_gamma   90.00
#
_symmetry.space_group_name_H-M   'P 1'
#
loop_
_entity.id
_entity.type
_entity.pdbx_description
1 polymer ?
#
loop_
_entity_poly.entity_id
_entity_poly.type
_entity_poly.pdbx_seq_one_letter_code
_entity_poly.pdbx_strand_id
1 'polypeptide(L)'
;MDGGPATAGLPAAVGQWSKFLSHAERQRLDADIFATYVPILSSKHRLPPAWVAELLLRPTKGNQDALDPRVPQYLQVLLKQDLVDTASILRALYLFSTSHTQAPQAQTQMGADARRKGTGAQQQRHKKPRRKVLRWRSSYASEEVIFWRLAKGISQGTGITNGREAIEVVFMVTRWMALFTEAAAAFSRDAFGAIHSLQAKDEMESSRQAFMLLLLGVCENRIVLTTFGRPGSKGARRQLARSLETFIPSVLQNAPQIAPQASQIATQLEIFRTQTLASFEPEDKKDAAVAEISSYMDSIIGLDSVQVPDIPIVNSRAGLYIYINAALVGRPLLDDGALFTYLHNRYQGDLETTAVQLILASFDVLANAVFRNEGSKTGHLLKSYVVNKVPLILGSLAASSSPMYPFNAEYCITQALGQVDTNVFPTLSGMFDMPNNSSFQDSVRQDFCFACQLHGLLSQTAIETLLGDITYQSLPDAGRYVKEALVQSCLKDLEKTQTLIGELDDMNGNVGAAAQAIVEVIVSLCRNKETMTLKLLCSQLASKPLSLDIILLFNKPQRILHPLCGLLDNWGGYDDDQGEYQPVYEEFGSILLLLLAFVYRYGLSPADLGIRSADSFVGRLLSRGHLSRPLEELTDQEKSHLNGWIHGLFDTEAGGLGDELMASCPPQDFYLLMPTLFQQIVLALSTRNLTEELLKGGLEYLVDVLLLPSLVPAILYLSNHLWADGPQGQRAIIRILRLILQPNSISNEASSMLSSVLSIVAKPLEHALRAYQRQDPKSQEVEPLLKALKENLPLSRRTGGADHNELESWTTSTHGASGAPGAAAAAASAAGGGLTAAIRHTVQSLIQWAQNPPLNVMPAPYTHRQVLAALKILGAKHLLAILLDELKANTDSTNNNGTGGGGGGGGGGVAYDVATAIICAPDVNNEARAAAAAEETAGAFATPQPKQQRRLTLREALKAEADDWKKIQKTDASMAETVVRLYRRVEAQMALPPPPDPALLQSDLEGLGVGGVGGDALGDAMAAAAAAAAGDHTQSVADAMSLDTTGLDGVGMDLGLGGGDLGGLSATGSVGGLDLSGDDIFSGLSGTADFGADYGSWDSMDLV
;
A
#
# COMPACT_ATOMS: atom_id res chain seq x y z
N MET A 1 -11.43 -19.73 -64.15
CA MET A 1 -10.15 -20.06 -64.79
C MET A 1 -9.06 -19.38 -63.98
N ASP A 2 -8.21 -20.23 -63.40
CA ASP A 2 -6.80 -20.09 -62.97
C ASP A 2 -6.43 -18.82 -62.17
N GLY A 3 -6.00 -18.86 -60.90
CA GLY A 3 -5.26 -19.90 -60.19
C GLY A 3 -4.00 -19.25 -59.56
N GLY A 4 -4.16 -18.38 -58.56
CA GLY A 4 -3.04 -17.77 -57.83
C GLY A 4 -2.67 -18.61 -56.60
N PRO A 5 -1.39 -18.98 -56.38
CA PRO A 5 -1.03 -19.92 -55.33
C PRO A 5 -1.06 -19.28 -53.94
N ALA A 6 -1.45 -20.11 -52.99
CA ALA A 6 -1.73 -19.82 -51.59
C ALA A 6 -0.64 -19.02 -50.86
N THR A 7 -1.04 -17.92 -50.24
CA THR A 7 -0.38 -17.34 -49.07
C THR A 7 -0.49 -18.35 -47.91
N ALA A 8 0.49 -19.25 -47.80
CA ALA A 8 0.69 -20.02 -46.59
C ALA A 8 0.71 -19.05 -45.39
N GLY A 9 -0.17 -19.26 -44.41
CA GLY A 9 -0.28 -18.38 -43.25
C GLY A 9 1.08 -18.11 -42.61
N LEU A 10 1.29 -16.92 -42.06
CA LEU A 10 2.53 -16.50 -41.39
C LEU A 10 3.15 -17.59 -40.48
N PRO A 11 2.37 -18.39 -39.70
CA PRO A 11 2.92 -19.49 -38.90
C PRO A 11 3.51 -20.65 -39.73
N ALA A 12 2.92 -20.97 -40.88
CA ALA A 12 3.39 -22.01 -41.78
C ALA A 12 4.69 -21.59 -42.49
N ALA A 13 4.78 -20.32 -42.93
CA ALA A 13 6.00 -19.78 -43.51
C ALA A 13 7.15 -19.76 -42.48
N VAL A 14 6.90 -19.29 -41.25
CA VAL A 14 7.87 -19.32 -40.14
C VAL A 14 8.32 -20.75 -39.84
N GLY A 15 7.39 -21.71 -39.81
CA GLY A 15 7.70 -23.12 -39.59
C GLY A 15 8.60 -23.73 -40.68
N GLN A 16 8.38 -23.39 -41.96
CA GLN A 16 9.19 -23.89 -43.06
C GLN A 16 10.59 -23.27 -43.11
N TRP A 17 10.70 -21.95 -42.86
CA TRP A 17 11.99 -21.28 -42.74
C TRP A 17 12.80 -21.81 -41.56
N SER A 18 12.18 -22.01 -40.40
CA SER A 18 12.85 -22.60 -39.23
C SER A 18 13.35 -24.01 -39.51
N LYS A 19 12.54 -24.86 -40.18
CA LYS A 19 12.97 -26.21 -40.57
C LYS A 19 14.15 -26.20 -41.54
N PHE A 20 14.09 -25.33 -42.56
CA PHE A 20 15.17 -25.20 -43.54
C PHE A 20 16.48 -24.74 -42.91
N LEU A 21 16.44 -23.69 -42.07
CA LEU A 21 17.63 -23.16 -41.40
C LEU A 21 18.22 -24.19 -40.43
N SER A 22 17.39 -24.84 -39.60
CA SER A 22 17.86 -25.90 -38.71
C SER A 22 18.43 -27.12 -39.46
N HIS A 23 17.92 -27.42 -40.65
CA HIS A 23 18.46 -28.49 -41.49
C HIS A 23 19.78 -28.09 -42.14
N ALA A 24 19.91 -26.85 -42.62
CA ALA A 24 21.14 -26.31 -43.18
C ALA A 24 22.28 -26.26 -42.16
N GLU A 25 21.97 -25.94 -40.90
CA GLU A 25 22.92 -26.00 -39.78
C GLU A 25 23.33 -27.45 -39.46
N ARG A 26 22.35 -28.36 -39.29
CA ARG A 26 22.63 -29.77 -38.95
C ARG A 26 23.41 -30.51 -40.03
N GLN A 27 23.07 -30.29 -41.31
CA GLN A 27 23.75 -30.94 -42.43
C GLN A 27 25.04 -30.23 -42.82
N ARG A 28 25.39 -29.11 -42.17
CA ARG A 28 26.56 -28.33 -42.52
C ARG A 28 26.58 -28.04 -44.03
N LEU A 29 25.48 -27.47 -44.52
CA LEU A 29 25.34 -27.12 -45.93
C LEU A 29 26.42 -26.11 -46.35
N ASP A 30 26.88 -26.20 -47.59
CA ASP A 30 27.82 -25.22 -48.14
C ASP A 30 27.08 -23.93 -48.52
N ALA A 31 27.75 -22.78 -48.42
CA ALA A 31 27.14 -21.47 -48.65
C ALA A 31 26.64 -21.30 -50.10
N ASP A 32 27.35 -21.90 -51.06
CA ASP A 32 26.97 -21.87 -52.48
C ASP A 32 25.72 -22.73 -52.74
N ILE A 33 25.62 -23.89 -52.09
CA ILE A 33 24.44 -24.75 -52.18
C ILE A 33 23.25 -24.08 -51.48
N PHE A 34 23.47 -23.46 -50.32
CA PHE A 34 22.46 -22.67 -49.61
C PHE A 34 21.90 -21.54 -50.50
N ALA A 35 22.76 -20.86 -51.25
CA ALA A 35 22.37 -19.80 -52.18
C ALA A 35 21.40 -20.28 -53.29
N THR A 36 21.48 -21.55 -53.70
CA THR A 36 20.56 -22.12 -54.71
C THR A 36 19.17 -22.44 -54.16
N TYR A 37 19.08 -22.89 -52.90
CA TYR A 37 17.81 -23.30 -52.30
C TYR A 37 16.98 -22.14 -51.74
N VAL A 38 17.65 -21.07 -51.29
CA VAL A 38 17.00 -19.91 -50.66
C VAL A 38 15.97 -19.22 -51.57
N PRO A 39 16.24 -18.95 -52.87
CA PRO A 39 15.24 -18.38 -53.78
C PRO A 39 14.01 -19.29 -53.98
N ILE A 40 14.21 -20.60 -53.95
CA ILE A 40 13.11 -21.58 -54.07
C ILE A 40 12.22 -21.51 -52.83
N LEU A 41 12.81 -21.41 -51.64
CA LEU A 41 12.07 -21.26 -50.40
C LEU A 41 11.32 -19.92 -50.32
N SER A 42 11.97 -18.82 -50.69
CA SER A 42 11.36 -17.48 -50.67
C SER A 42 10.21 -17.33 -51.68
N SER A 43 10.28 -18.04 -52.82
CA SER A 43 9.19 -18.06 -53.81
C SER A 43 7.91 -18.74 -53.28
N LYS A 44 8.05 -19.78 -52.45
CA LYS A 44 6.93 -20.57 -51.91
C LYS A 44 6.43 -20.03 -50.56
N HIS A 45 7.32 -19.50 -49.74
CA HIS A 45 7.03 -19.01 -48.39
C HIS A 45 7.74 -17.68 -48.16
N ARG A 46 7.08 -16.55 -48.47
CA ARG A 46 7.67 -15.22 -48.24
C ARG A 46 7.61 -14.83 -46.76
N LEU A 47 8.74 -14.38 -46.21
CA LEU A 47 8.83 -13.78 -44.88
C LEU A 47 9.45 -12.37 -44.95
N PRO A 48 9.06 -11.45 -44.04
CA PRO A 48 9.72 -10.15 -43.95
C PRO A 48 11.21 -10.29 -43.55
N PRO A 49 12.10 -9.40 -44.03
CA PRO A 49 13.54 -9.41 -43.74
C PRO A 49 13.88 -9.52 -42.24
N ALA A 50 13.13 -8.81 -41.40
CA ALA A 50 13.30 -8.83 -39.95
C ALA A 50 13.10 -10.22 -39.34
N TRP A 51 12.13 -10.98 -39.84
CA TRP A 51 11.84 -12.33 -39.32
C TRP A 51 12.86 -13.36 -39.80
N VAL A 52 13.38 -13.21 -41.02
CA VAL A 52 14.44 -14.09 -41.55
C VAL A 52 15.73 -13.88 -40.75
N ALA A 53 16.10 -12.62 -40.47
CA ALA A 53 17.25 -12.29 -39.63
C ALA A 53 17.07 -12.79 -38.19
N GLU A 54 15.87 -12.60 -37.61
CA GLU A 54 15.56 -13.07 -36.26
C GLU A 54 15.65 -14.60 -36.16
N LEU A 55 15.08 -15.35 -37.11
CA LEU A 55 15.11 -16.82 -37.09
C LEU A 55 16.53 -17.38 -37.18
N LEU A 56 17.42 -16.73 -37.94
CA LEU A 56 18.80 -17.17 -38.15
C LEU A 56 19.72 -16.83 -36.96
N LEU A 57 19.48 -15.71 -36.27
CA LEU A 57 20.33 -15.23 -35.16
C LEU A 57 19.81 -15.60 -33.77
N ARG A 58 18.68 -16.28 -33.68
CA ARG A 58 18.01 -16.61 -32.41
C ARG A 58 18.69 -17.79 -31.70
N PRO A 59 18.92 -17.70 -30.37
CA PRO A 59 19.40 -18.84 -29.60
C PRO A 59 18.34 -19.94 -29.53
N THR A 60 18.78 -21.19 -29.67
CA THR A 60 17.91 -22.36 -29.55
C THR A 60 18.03 -22.97 -28.17
N LYS A 61 17.04 -23.74 -27.72
CA LYS A 61 17.10 -24.39 -26.39
C LYS A 61 18.30 -25.34 -26.24
N GLY A 62 18.84 -25.88 -27.34
CA GLY A 62 19.97 -26.79 -27.35
C GLY A 62 21.35 -26.13 -27.61
N ASN A 63 21.41 -24.87 -28.04
CA ASN A 63 22.65 -24.12 -28.19
C ASN A 63 22.42 -22.66 -27.78
N GLN A 64 22.95 -22.29 -26.61
CA GLN A 64 22.93 -20.93 -26.07
C GLN A 64 24.33 -20.35 -25.88
N ASP A 65 25.38 -21.14 -26.17
CA ASP A 65 26.75 -20.79 -25.79
C ASP A 65 27.44 -19.94 -26.87
N ALA A 66 27.26 -20.26 -28.17
CA ALA A 66 27.81 -19.45 -29.27
C ALA A 66 27.05 -19.67 -30.60
N LEU A 67 27.09 -18.66 -31.48
CA LEU A 67 26.56 -18.74 -32.84
C LEU A 67 27.45 -19.64 -33.72
N ASP A 68 26.84 -20.43 -34.62
CA ASP A 68 27.60 -21.27 -35.54
C ASP A 68 28.45 -20.39 -36.50
N PRO A 69 29.75 -20.70 -36.71
CA PRO A 69 30.65 -19.91 -37.56
C PRO A 69 30.23 -19.81 -39.04
N ARG A 70 29.28 -20.63 -39.50
CA ARG A 70 28.72 -20.58 -40.86
C ARG A 70 27.56 -19.60 -40.99
N VAL A 71 26.91 -19.21 -39.90
CA VAL A 71 25.79 -18.25 -39.92
C VAL A 71 26.20 -16.91 -40.57
N PRO A 72 27.39 -16.32 -40.30
CA PRO A 72 27.85 -15.14 -41.01
C PRO A 72 27.98 -15.33 -42.53
N GLN A 73 28.27 -16.54 -43.01
CA GLN A 73 28.33 -16.86 -44.45
C GLN A 73 26.92 -16.95 -45.06
N TYR A 74 25.98 -17.57 -44.35
CA TYR A 74 24.57 -17.59 -44.78
C TYR A 74 23.94 -16.18 -44.78
N LEU A 75 24.25 -15.34 -43.78
CA LEU A 75 23.85 -13.94 -43.77
C LEU A 75 24.37 -13.19 -44.99
N GLN A 76 25.61 -13.45 -45.42
CA GLN A 76 26.17 -12.83 -46.62
C GLN A 76 25.42 -13.25 -47.89
N VAL A 77 25.00 -14.50 -47.99
CA VAL A 77 24.16 -14.98 -49.10
C VAL A 77 22.79 -14.30 -49.07
N LEU A 78 22.16 -14.18 -47.90
CA LEU A 78 20.86 -13.54 -47.75
C LEU A 78 20.90 -12.03 -48.03
N LEU A 79 21.97 -11.34 -47.63
CA LEU A 79 22.22 -9.94 -47.97
C LEU A 79 22.41 -9.74 -49.48
N LYS A 80 23.17 -10.62 -50.16
CA LYS A 80 23.36 -10.54 -51.62
C LYS A 80 22.08 -10.79 -52.42
N GLN A 81 21.09 -11.47 -51.84
CA GLN A 81 19.81 -11.80 -52.46
C GLN A 81 18.67 -10.85 -52.03
N ASP A 82 18.97 -9.75 -51.33
CA ASP A 82 18.01 -8.77 -50.80
C ASP A 82 16.90 -9.37 -49.92
N LEU A 83 17.16 -10.52 -49.28
CA LEU A 83 16.21 -11.20 -48.40
C LEU A 83 16.31 -10.73 -46.94
N VAL A 84 17.44 -10.10 -46.60
CA VAL A 84 17.72 -9.48 -45.30
C VAL A 84 18.34 -8.11 -45.56
N ASP A 85 18.04 -7.12 -44.73
CA ASP A 85 18.64 -5.77 -44.79
C ASP A 85 19.52 -5.50 -43.56
N THR A 86 20.37 -4.47 -43.66
CA THR A 86 21.32 -4.13 -42.58
C THR A 86 20.61 -3.78 -41.28
N ALA A 87 19.47 -3.09 -41.37
CA ALA A 87 18.65 -2.72 -40.22
C ALA A 87 18.07 -3.96 -39.49
N SER A 88 17.60 -4.97 -40.22
CA SER A 88 17.06 -6.21 -39.64
C SER A 88 18.14 -7.04 -38.95
N ILE A 89 19.35 -7.10 -39.50
CA ILE A 89 20.48 -7.79 -38.85
C ILE A 89 20.85 -7.10 -37.54
N LEU A 90 21.01 -5.77 -37.57
CA LEU A 90 21.33 -5.00 -36.36
C LEU A 90 20.25 -5.12 -35.28
N ARG A 91 18.98 -5.18 -35.69
CA ARG A 91 17.83 -5.39 -34.79
C ARG A 91 17.83 -6.79 -34.17
N ALA A 92 18.06 -7.82 -34.98
CA ALA A 92 18.09 -9.21 -34.51
C ALA A 92 19.27 -9.45 -33.55
N LEU A 93 20.46 -8.93 -33.88
CA LEU A 93 21.63 -8.97 -33.00
C LEU A 93 21.35 -8.25 -31.67
N TYR A 94 20.73 -7.06 -31.73
CA TYR A 94 20.42 -6.28 -30.52
C TYR A 94 19.51 -7.08 -29.58
N LEU A 95 18.46 -7.72 -30.11
CA LEU A 95 17.49 -8.47 -29.31
C LEU A 95 18.11 -9.63 -28.51
N PHE A 96 19.12 -10.30 -29.06
CA PHE A 96 19.72 -11.50 -28.48
C PHE A 96 21.12 -11.29 -27.87
N SER A 97 21.64 -10.07 -27.89
CA SER A 97 22.98 -9.72 -27.40
C SER A 97 23.18 -10.05 -25.91
N THR A 98 24.36 -10.57 -25.58
CA THR A 98 24.82 -10.81 -24.21
C THR A 98 24.96 -9.50 -23.42
N SER A 99 25.22 -8.34 -24.06
CA SER A 99 25.32 -7.04 -23.36
C SER A 99 24.07 -6.68 -22.54
N HIS A 100 22.90 -7.21 -22.88
CA HIS A 100 21.67 -7.00 -22.12
C HIS A 100 21.58 -7.75 -20.79
N THR A 101 22.46 -8.72 -20.51
CA THR A 101 22.54 -9.34 -19.17
C THR A 101 23.36 -8.48 -18.22
N GLN A 102 24.32 -7.71 -18.75
CA GLN A 102 25.18 -6.80 -17.98
C GLN A 102 24.55 -5.40 -17.78
N ALA A 103 23.62 -5.01 -18.65
CA ALA A 103 22.92 -3.72 -18.63
C ALA A 103 21.40 -3.88 -18.30
N PRO A 104 21.02 -4.00 -17.01
CA PRO A 104 19.62 -4.24 -16.62
C PRO A 104 18.68 -3.03 -16.83
N GLN A 105 19.16 -1.79 -16.98
CA GLN A 105 18.32 -0.59 -17.15
C GLN A 105 17.95 -0.31 -18.62
N ALA A 106 18.73 -0.79 -19.59
CA ALA A 106 18.45 -0.63 -21.04
C ALA A 106 17.12 -1.24 -21.52
N GLN A 107 16.52 -2.16 -20.76
CA GLN A 107 15.23 -2.80 -21.10
C GLN A 107 14.05 -1.81 -21.19
N THR A 108 14.18 -0.64 -20.54
CA THR A 108 13.08 0.33 -20.38
C THR A 108 12.76 1.11 -21.66
N GLN A 109 13.72 1.25 -22.59
CA GLN A 109 13.54 2.12 -23.76
C GLN A 109 12.75 1.48 -24.92
N MET A 110 12.73 0.15 -25.06
CA MET A 110 12.00 -0.51 -26.15
C MET A 110 10.46 -0.47 -25.99
N GLY A 111 9.97 -0.13 -24.79
CA GLY A 111 8.54 0.03 -24.50
C GLY A 111 7.96 1.41 -24.82
N ALA A 112 8.80 2.43 -24.94
CA ALA A 112 8.37 3.83 -25.09
C ALA A 112 8.16 4.24 -26.57
N ASP A 113 8.99 3.74 -27.49
CA ASP A 113 8.99 4.23 -28.88
C ASP A 113 7.87 3.67 -29.77
N ALA A 114 7.23 2.56 -29.38
CA ALA A 114 6.09 2.02 -30.14
C ALA A 114 4.75 2.74 -29.84
N ARG A 115 4.74 3.69 -28.89
CA ARG A 115 3.51 4.37 -28.42
C ARG A 115 3.31 5.78 -29.00
N ARG A 116 4.22 6.26 -29.86
CA ARG A 116 4.13 7.57 -30.52
C ARG A 116 3.96 7.43 -32.04
N LYS A 117 2.79 6.95 -32.48
CA LYS A 117 2.14 7.29 -33.77
C LYS A 117 0.78 6.58 -33.83
N GLY A 118 -0.30 7.35 -33.78
CA GLY A 118 -1.66 6.83 -33.93
C GLY A 118 -2.68 7.58 -33.08
N THR A 119 -3.24 8.64 -33.66
CA THR A 119 -4.48 9.31 -33.23
C THR A 119 -5.68 8.38 -33.35
N GLY A 120 -6.54 8.35 -32.33
CA GLY A 120 -7.97 8.00 -32.42
C GLY A 120 -8.35 6.51 -32.46
N ALA A 121 -9.41 6.21 -31.68
CA ALA A 121 -10.28 5.02 -31.73
C ALA A 121 -9.79 3.67 -31.13
N GLN A 122 -10.39 3.36 -29.98
CA GLN A 122 -11.02 2.10 -29.56
C GLN A 122 -10.31 0.72 -29.65
N GLN A 123 -10.58 -0.07 -28.59
CA GLN A 123 -10.40 -1.51 -28.38
C GLN A 123 -9.03 -1.98 -27.84
N GLN A 124 -8.95 -2.05 -26.50
CA GLN A 124 -7.93 -2.77 -25.76
C GLN A 124 -8.14 -4.29 -25.90
N ARG A 125 -7.30 -4.95 -26.69
CA ARG A 125 -7.11 -6.41 -26.64
C ARG A 125 -6.07 -6.75 -25.56
N HIS A 126 -6.40 -7.75 -24.74
CA HIS A 126 -5.56 -8.39 -23.72
C HIS A 126 -4.08 -8.53 -24.13
N LYS A 127 -3.16 -7.95 -23.34
CA LYS A 127 -1.72 -8.21 -23.46
C LYS A 127 -1.34 -9.42 -22.60
N LYS A 128 -1.07 -10.55 -23.25
CA LYS A 128 -0.44 -11.74 -22.66
C LYS A 128 0.95 -11.39 -22.06
N PRO A 129 1.41 -12.08 -21.01
CA PRO A 129 2.74 -11.86 -20.44
C PRO A 129 3.82 -12.07 -21.50
N ARG A 130 4.72 -11.08 -21.65
CA ARG A 130 5.86 -11.17 -22.57
C ARG A 130 6.76 -12.33 -22.14
N ARG A 131 6.81 -13.40 -22.93
CA ARG A 131 7.81 -14.48 -22.82
C ARG A 131 9.20 -13.87 -22.60
N LYS A 132 9.90 -14.25 -21.52
CA LYS A 132 11.32 -13.89 -21.33
C LYS A 132 12.08 -14.27 -22.62
N VAL A 133 12.69 -13.29 -23.27
CA VAL A 133 13.45 -13.50 -24.51
C VAL A 133 14.69 -14.29 -24.15
N LEU A 134 14.86 -15.47 -24.76
CA LEU A 134 16.07 -16.28 -24.63
C LEU A 134 17.23 -15.53 -25.30
N ARG A 135 18.38 -15.40 -24.63
CA ARG A 135 19.56 -14.64 -25.10
C ARG A 135 20.80 -15.54 -25.15
N TRP A 136 21.81 -15.13 -25.90
CA TRP A 136 23.10 -15.82 -25.95
C TRP A 136 23.90 -15.62 -24.66
N ARG A 137 24.59 -16.68 -24.20
CA ARG A 137 25.52 -16.63 -23.07
C ARG A 137 26.82 -15.93 -23.43
N SER A 138 27.33 -16.11 -24.65
CA SER A 138 28.38 -15.28 -25.26
C SER A 138 28.07 -15.01 -26.73
N SER A 139 27.78 -13.75 -27.09
CA SER A 139 27.56 -13.31 -28.48
C SER A 139 28.70 -12.47 -29.06
N TYR A 140 29.66 -12.03 -28.24
CA TYR A 140 30.62 -10.97 -28.59
C TYR A 140 31.47 -11.26 -29.82
N ALA A 141 32.05 -12.46 -29.93
CA ALA A 141 32.86 -12.85 -31.09
C ALA A 141 32.04 -12.88 -32.39
N SER A 142 30.75 -13.24 -32.31
CA SER A 142 29.87 -13.28 -33.48
C SER A 142 29.39 -11.88 -33.88
N GLU A 143 29.10 -11.03 -32.88
CA GLU A 143 28.80 -9.62 -33.08
C GLU A 143 29.97 -8.90 -33.75
N GLU A 144 31.21 -9.12 -33.29
CA GLU A 144 32.42 -8.54 -33.86
C GLU A 144 32.54 -8.86 -35.37
N VAL A 145 32.45 -10.15 -35.73
CA VAL A 145 32.55 -10.59 -37.13
C VAL A 145 31.43 -10.00 -37.99
N ILE A 146 30.19 -9.93 -37.47
CA ILE A 146 29.06 -9.39 -38.23
C ILE A 146 29.17 -7.87 -38.34
N PHE A 147 29.55 -7.14 -37.29
CA PHE A 147 29.77 -5.69 -37.36
C PHE A 147 30.87 -5.33 -38.37
N TRP A 148 31.98 -6.07 -38.38
CA TRP A 148 33.05 -5.85 -39.35
C TRP A 148 32.57 -6.07 -40.80
N ARG A 149 31.78 -7.12 -41.03
CA ARG A 149 31.19 -7.40 -42.35
C ARG A 149 30.18 -6.35 -42.79
N LEU A 150 29.33 -5.88 -41.87
CA LEU A 150 28.39 -4.80 -42.15
C LEU A 150 29.13 -3.49 -42.43
N ALA A 151 30.18 -3.17 -41.65
CA ALA A 151 31.01 -1.98 -41.88
C ALA A 151 31.63 -2.00 -43.29
N LYS A 152 32.18 -3.15 -43.69
CA LYS A 152 32.72 -3.36 -45.05
C LYS A 152 31.64 -3.25 -46.14
N GLY A 153 30.44 -3.78 -45.91
CA GLY A 153 29.33 -3.68 -46.85
C GLY A 153 28.84 -2.24 -47.04
N ILE A 154 28.79 -1.46 -45.96
CA ILE A 154 28.41 -0.03 -45.98
C ILE A 154 29.48 0.81 -46.65
N SER A 155 30.77 0.57 -46.37
CA SER A 155 31.88 1.29 -47.01
C SER A 155 31.97 1.00 -48.52
N GLN A 156 31.55 -0.19 -48.95
CA GLN A 156 31.43 -0.57 -50.37
C GLN A 156 30.14 -0.08 -51.04
N GLY A 157 29.26 0.61 -50.31
CA GLY A 157 28.00 1.17 -50.83
C GLY A 157 26.87 0.16 -51.05
N THR A 158 27.02 -1.07 -50.54
CA THR A 158 26.00 -2.15 -50.68
C THR A 158 25.12 -2.32 -49.44
N GLY A 159 25.52 -1.75 -48.29
CA GLY A 159 24.84 -1.97 -47.01
C GLY A 159 23.67 -1.03 -46.69
N ILE A 160 23.56 0.15 -47.32
CA ILE A 160 22.42 1.06 -47.16
C ILE A 160 21.99 1.49 -48.56
N THR A 161 20.79 1.11 -48.96
CA THR A 161 20.32 1.32 -50.34
C THR A 161 19.35 2.50 -50.44
N ASN A 162 18.57 2.76 -49.39
CA ASN A 162 17.47 3.71 -49.39
C ASN A 162 17.52 4.67 -48.20
N GLY A 163 16.98 5.89 -48.37
CA GLY A 163 16.91 6.87 -47.28
C GLY A 163 16.03 6.43 -46.09
N ARG A 164 15.06 5.53 -46.30
CA ARG A 164 14.27 4.94 -45.22
C ARG A 164 15.09 3.95 -44.39
N GLU A 165 15.84 3.08 -45.07
CA GLU A 165 16.79 2.16 -44.44
C GLU A 165 17.87 2.93 -43.67
N ALA A 166 18.36 4.04 -44.21
CA ALA A 166 19.31 4.93 -43.53
C ALA A 166 18.80 5.42 -42.17
N ILE A 167 17.52 5.81 -42.06
CA ILE A 167 16.93 6.25 -40.78
C ILE A 167 16.80 5.08 -39.80
N GLU A 168 16.39 3.91 -40.27
CA GLU A 168 16.25 2.71 -39.44
C GLU A 168 17.61 2.21 -38.93
N VAL A 169 18.65 2.23 -39.76
CA VAL A 169 20.04 1.93 -39.38
C VAL A 169 20.55 2.92 -38.35
N VAL A 170 20.37 4.24 -38.56
CA VAL A 170 20.77 5.28 -37.58
C VAL A 170 20.11 5.03 -36.22
N PHE A 171 18.82 4.68 -36.21
CA PHE A 171 18.09 4.39 -34.98
C PHE A 171 18.53 3.10 -34.28
N MET A 172 18.94 2.07 -35.03
CA MET A 172 19.53 0.87 -34.44
C MET A 172 20.93 1.15 -33.86
N VAL A 173 21.75 1.92 -34.57
CA VAL A 173 23.09 2.29 -34.14
C VAL A 173 23.06 3.16 -32.87
N THR A 174 22.10 4.07 -32.72
CA THR A 174 21.93 4.83 -31.45
C THR A 174 21.56 3.94 -30.26
N ARG A 175 20.72 2.92 -30.47
CA ARG A 175 20.39 1.94 -29.42
C ARG A 175 21.59 1.09 -29.02
N TRP A 176 22.41 0.68 -29.98
CA TRP A 176 23.66 -0.03 -29.72
C TRP A 176 24.67 0.82 -28.94
N MET A 177 24.82 2.10 -29.27
CA MET A 177 25.67 3.03 -28.49
C MET A 177 25.25 3.11 -27.03
N ALA A 178 23.94 3.23 -26.76
CA ALA A 178 23.43 3.24 -25.39
C ALA A 178 23.70 1.92 -24.66
N LEU A 179 23.46 0.77 -25.31
CA LEU A 179 23.69 -0.55 -24.74
C LEU A 179 25.17 -0.79 -24.39
N PHE A 180 26.10 -0.45 -25.29
CA PHE A 180 27.54 -0.57 -25.02
C PHE A 180 28.01 0.39 -23.92
N THR A 181 27.47 1.61 -23.86
CA THR A 181 27.80 2.58 -22.79
C THR A 181 27.39 2.05 -21.43
N GLU A 182 26.18 1.51 -21.31
CA GLU A 182 25.66 0.96 -20.06
C GLU A 182 26.39 -0.33 -19.65
N ALA A 183 26.64 -1.22 -20.61
CA ALA A 183 27.42 -2.44 -20.37
C ALA A 183 28.84 -2.11 -19.90
N ALA A 184 29.54 -1.17 -20.55
CA ALA A 184 30.87 -0.73 -20.13
C ALA A 184 30.84 -0.12 -18.71
N ALA A 185 29.84 0.70 -18.39
CA ALA A 185 29.67 1.26 -17.05
C ALA A 185 29.35 0.21 -15.97
N ALA A 186 28.73 -0.91 -16.34
CA ALA A 186 28.50 -2.05 -15.43
C ALA A 186 29.83 -2.76 -15.13
N PHE A 187 30.64 -3.07 -16.14
CA PHE A 187 31.96 -3.67 -15.95
C PHE A 187 32.91 -2.79 -15.14
N SER A 188 32.82 -1.46 -15.25
CA SER A 188 33.64 -0.53 -14.43
C SER A 188 33.24 -0.52 -12.96
N ARG A 189 31.99 -0.88 -12.62
CA ARG A 189 31.51 -0.96 -11.22
C ARG A 189 31.90 -2.27 -10.53
N ASP A 190 32.15 -3.33 -11.30
CA ASP A 190 32.41 -4.69 -10.80
C ASP A 190 33.91 -5.04 -10.74
N ALA A 191 34.77 -4.05 -10.49
CA ALA A 191 36.24 -4.12 -10.65
C ALA A 191 36.97 -5.14 -9.73
N PHE A 192 36.26 -5.86 -8.85
CA PHE A 192 36.82 -6.88 -7.95
C PHE A 192 36.38 -8.32 -8.29
N GLY A 193 35.62 -8.55 -9.38
CA GLY A 193 35.09 -9.87 -9.75
C GLY A 193 36.09 -10.81 -10.45
N ALA A 194 36.00 -12.11 -10.13
CA ALA A 194 36.82 -13.23 -10.61
C ALA A 194 37.23 -13.20 -12.11
N ILE A 195 38.33 -13.91 -12.46
CA ILE A 195 38.98 -14.03 -13.79
C ILE A 195 38.02 -14.11 -15.00
N HIS A 196 36.83 -14.71 -14.86
CA HIS A 196 35.81 -14.77 -15.90
C HIS A 196 35.20 -13.40 -16.30
N SER A 197 35.20 -12.41 -15.39
CA SER A 197 34.71 -11.04 -15.64
C SER A 197 35.65 -10.28 -16.60
N LEU A 198 36.96 -10.52 -16.49
CA LEU A 198 38.00 -9.88 -17.30
C LEU A 198 37.95 -10.37 -18.75
N GLN A 199 37.81 -11.68 -18.97
CA GLN A 199 37.70 -12.24 -20.32
C GLN A 199 36.42 -11.73 -21.04
N ALA A 200 35.28 -11.71 -20.35
CA ALA A 200 34.04 -11.21 -20.92
C ALA A 200 34.10 -9.70 -21.25
N LYS A 201 34.86 -8.92 -20.45
CA LYS A 201 35.12 -7.50 -20.70
C LYS A 201 35.96 -7.31 -21.97
N ASP A 202 37.02 -8.08 -22.15
CA ASP A 202 37.90 -8.01 -23.33
C ASP A 202 37.16 -8.43 -24.62
N GLU A 203 36.33 -9.47 -24.54
CA GLU A 203 35.48 -9.92 -25.65
C GLU A 203 34.42 -8.86 -26.01
N MET A 204 33.76 -8.26 -25.01
CA MET A 204 32.80 -7.16 -25.22
C MET A 204 33.46 -5.95 -25.87
N GLU A 205 34.66 -5.61 -25.42
CA GLU A 205 35.42 -4.47 -25.95
C GLU A 205 35.87 -4.71 -27.41
N SER A 206 36.18 -5.94 -27.77
CA SER A 206 36.47 -6.33 -29.16
C SER A 206 35.23 -6.16 -30.07
N SER A 207 34.05 -6.59 -29.60
CA SER A 207 32.77 -6.33 -30.28
C SER A 207 32.48 -4.82 -30.42
N ARG A 208 32.73 -4.04 -29.35
CA ARG A 208 32.56 -2.57 -29.33
C ARG A 208 33.47 -1.87 -30.35
N GLN A 209 34.69 -2.36 -30.55
CA GLN A 209 35.61 -1.82 -31.57
C GLN A 209 35.11 -2.06 -33.00
N ALA A 210 34.66 -3.28 -33.31
CA ALA A 210 34.07 -3.56 -34.61
C ALA A 210 32.81 -2.73 -34.87
N PHE A 211 32.02 -2.47 -33.82
CA PHE A 211 30.88 -1.56 -33.88
C PHE A 211 31.28 -0.10 -34.15
N MET A 212 32.39 0.40 -33.59
CA MET A 212 32.88 1.75 -33.90
C MET A 212 33.23 1.94 -35.37
N LEU A 213 33.81 0.92 -36.01
CA LEU A 213 34.07 0.93 -37.45
C LEU A 213 32.77 0.97 -38.27
N LEU A 214 31.74 0.23 -37.83
CA LEU A 214 30.41 0.29 -38.43
C LEU A 214 29.79 1.69 -38.29
N LEU A 215 29.86 2.27 -37.09
CA LEU A 215 29.34 3.62 -36.80
C LEU A 215 30.01 4.67 -37.69
N LEU A 216 31.34 4.62 -37.84
CA LEU A 216 32.08 5.50 -38.73
C LEU A 216 31.61 5.32 -40.19
N GLY A 217 31.50 4.07 -40.66
CA GLY A 217 31.00 3.78 -42.02
C GLY A 217 29.57 4.27 -42.28
N VAL A 218 28.70 4.27 -41.26
CA VAL A 218 27.34 4.85 -41.34
C VAL A 218 27.39 6.37 -41.40
N CYS A 219 28.25 7.01 -40.60
CA CYS A 219 28.42 8.46 -40.58
C CYS A 219 28.99 9.01 -41.91
N GLU A 220 29.90 8.30 -42.54
CA GLU A 220 30.53 8.68 -43.81
C GLU A 220 29.68 8.34 -45.06
N ASN A 221 28.58 7.60 -44.88
CA ASN A 221 27.77 7.14 -46.00
C ASN A 221 27.01 8.29 -46.68
N ARG A 222 27.19 8.41 -48.01
CA ARG A 222 26.55 9.48 -48.82
C ARG A 222 25.02 9.47 -48.76
N ILE A 223 24.38 8.31 -48.64
CA ILE A 223 22.91 8.19 -48.57
C ILE A 223 22.39 8.67 -47.21
N VAL A 224 23.15 8.41 -46.14
CA VAL A 224 22.83 8.90 -44.79
C VAL A 224 22.94 10.43 -44.73
N LEU A 225 24.04 10.99 -45.26
CA LEU A 225 24.27 12.45 -45.33
C LEU A 225 23.20 13.17 -46.17
N THR A 226 22.83 12.63 -47.33
CA THR A 226 21.75 13.21 -48.17
C THR A 226 20.37 13.10 -47.50
N THR A 227 20.13 12.07 -46.68
CA THR A 227 18.89 11.92 -45.91
C THR A 227 18.83 12.89 -44.72
N PHE A 228 19.98 13.21 -44.12
CA PHE A 228 20.10 14.22 -43.07
C PHE A 228 19.82 15.65 -43.54
N GLY A 229 20.08 15.96 -44.81
CA GLY A 229 19.68 17.23 -45.44
C GLY A 229 18.16 17.42 -45.59
N ARG A 230 17.33 16.38 -45.39
CA ARG A 230 15.86 16.49 -45.50
C ARG A 230 15.21 16.90 -44.17
N PRO A 231 14.14 17.72 -44.17
CA PRO A 231 13.50 18.18 -42.94
C PRO A 231 12.89 17.04 -42.09
N GLY A 232 12.49 15.92 -42.71
CA GLY A 232 11.91 14.75 -42.03
C GLY A 232 12.86 13.95 -41.13
N SER A 233 14.18 14.21 -41.17
CA SER A 233 15.19 13.47 -40.40
C SER A 233 15.70 14.20 -39.14
N LYS A 234 15.10 15.34 -38.77
CA LYS A 234 15.49 16.15 -37.59
C LYS A 234 15.52 15.34 -36.29
N GLY A 235 14.58 14.41 -36.12
CA GLY A 235 14.54 13.49 -34.96
C GLY A 235 15.72 12.53 -34.92
N ALA A 236 16.05 11.90 -36.05
CA ALA A 236 17.18 10.98 -36.16
C ALA A 236 18.52 11.69 -35.95
N ARG A 237 18.68 12.92 -36.47
CA ARG A 237 19.88 13.76 -36.26
C ARG A 237 20.12 14.11 -34.80
N ARG A 238 19.08 14.60 -34.10
CA ARG A 238 19.18 14.93 -32.67
C ARG A 238 19.48 13.72 -31.80
N GLN A 239 18.85 12.59 -32.09
CA GLN A 239 19.08 11.36 -31.34
C GLN A 239 20.51 10.83 -31.56
N LEU A 240 21.01 10.91 -32.79
CA LEU A 240 22.39 10.54 -33.12
C LEU A 240 23.39 11.46 -32.42
N ALA A 241 23.20 12.78 -32.47
CA ALA A 241 24.09 13.75 -31.81
C ALA A 241 24.19 13.53 -30.29
N ARG A 242 23.04 13.35 -29.62
CA ARG A 242 23.00 13.06 -28.17
C ARG A 242 23.62 11.72 -27.80
N SER A 243 23.42 10.70 -28.64
CA SER A 243 23.99 9.38 -28.38
C SER A 243 25.51 9.37 -28.59
N LEU A 244 26.03 10.13 -29.56
CA LEU A 244 27.47 10.31 -29.75
C LEU A 244 28.11 11.08 -28.60
N GLU A 245 27.43 12.10 -28.08
CA GLU A 245 27.90 12.91 -26.93
C GLU A 245 28.14 12.07 -25.67
N THR A 246 27.30 11.08 -25.40
CA THR A 246 27.49 10.17 -24.25
C THR A 246 28.43 9.01 -24.56
N PHE A 247 28.43 8.51 -25.80
CA PHE A 247 29.22 7.36 -26.21
C PHE A 247 30.71 7.68 -26.36
N ILE A 248 31.08 8.82 -26.96
CA ILE A 248 32.49 9.18 -27.23
C ILE A 248 33.34 9.24 -25.94
N PRO A 249 32.91 9.93 -24.85
CA PRO A 249 33.66 9.94 -23.59
C PRO A 249 33.82 8.53 -22.99
N SER A 250 32.80 7.67 -23.11
CA SER A 250 32.86 6.28 -22.61
C SER A 250 33.88 5.40 -23.34
N VAL A 251 34.21 5.73 -24.59
CA VAL A 251 35.26 5.08 -25.37
C VAL A 251 36.62 5.62 -24.95
N LEU A 252 36.76 6.95 -24.82
CA LEU A 252 38.02 7.60 -24.46
C LEU A 252 38.48 7.26 -23.03
N GLN A 253 37.54 7.12 -22.09
CA GLN A 253 37.85 6.81 -20.68
C GLN A 253 38.39 5.38 -20.48
N ASN A 254 38.00 4.44 -21.35
CA ASN A 254 38.46 3.04 -21.31
C ASN A 254 39.62 2.76 -22.27
N ALA A 255 40.17 3.78 -22.94
CA ALA A 255 41.17 3.65 -23.99
C ALA A 255 42.62 3.28 -23.58
N PRO A 256 43.13 3.42 -22.33
CA PRO A 256 44.57 3.30 -22.10
C PRO A 256 45.16 1.88 -22.25
N GLN A 257 44.36 0.86 -22.58
CA GLN A 257 44.84 -0.51 -22.83
C GLN A 257 44.57 -1.03 -24.26
N ILE A 258 44.00 -0.21 -25.14
CA ILE A 258 43.47 -0.66 -26.43
C ILE A 258 44.05 0.18 -27.57
N ALA A 259 44.34 -0.49 -28.69
CA ALA A 259 45.06 -0.01 -29.86
C ALA A 259 44.83 1.48 -30.24
N PRO A 260 45.87 2.19 -30.74
CA PRO A 260 45.82 3.62 -31.09
C PRO A 260 44.72 3.99 -32.11
N GLN A 261 44.18 3.01 -32.83
CA GLN A 261 43.14 3.17 -33.84
C GLN A 261 41.77 3.58 -33.27
N ALA A 262 41.42 3.15 -32.05
CA ALA A 262 40.14 3.51 -31.42
C ALA A 262 40.05 5.01 -31.07
N SER A 263 41.16 5.58 -30.59
CA SER A 263 41.25 7.02 -30.31
C SER A 263 41.09 7.87 -31.58
N GLN A 264 41.69 7.44 -32.69
CA GLN A 264 41.55 8.12 -33.98
C GLN A 264 40.10 8.09 -34.48
N ILE A 265 39.43 6.94 -34.40
CA ILE A 265 38.02 6.82 -34.80
C ILE A 265 37.12 7.69 -33.92
N ALA A 266 37.34 7.71 -32.59
CA ALA A 266 36.60 8.57 -31.68
C ALA A 266 36.78 10.07 -32.02
N THR A 267 37.99 10.50 -32.39
CA THR A 267 38.22 11.89 -32.83
C THR A 267 37.49 12.21 -34.15
N GLN A 268 37.44 11.27 -35.10
CA GLN A 268 36.68 11.45 -36.35
C GLN A 268 35.17 11.54 -36.11
N LEU A 269 34.64 10.72 -35.19
CA LEU A 269 33.24 10.78 -34.79
C LEU A 269 32.88 12.09 -34.06
N GLU A 270 33.81 12.63 -33.28
CA GLU A 270 33.64 13.93 -32.61
C GLU A 270 33.67 15.09 -33.61
N ILE A 271 34.55 15.04 -34.61
CA ILE A 271 34.56 16.00 -35.74
C ILE A 271 33.23 15.92 -36.51
N PHE A 272 32.72 14.73 -36.78
CA PHE A 272 31.42 14.54 -37.42
C PHE A 272 30.26 15.14 -36.59
N ARG A 273 30.27 14.92 -35.27
CA ARG A 273 29.27 15.47 -34.33
C ARG A 273 29.27 17.00 -34.33
N THR A 274 30.47 17.60 -34.23
CA THR A 274 30.64 19.05 -34.04
C THR A 274 30.60 19.86 -35.33
N GLN A 275 31.04 19.30 -36.47
CA GLN A 275 31.11 20.02 -37.74
C GLN A 275 29.98 19.60 -38.69
N THR A 276 29.83 18.29 -38.97
CA THR A 276 28.91 17.80 -40.00
C THR A 276 27.46 17.85 -39.53
N LEU A 277 27.12 17.31 -38.35
CA LEU A 277 25.74 17.35 -37.84
C LEU A 277 25.28 18.77 -37.50
N ALA A 278 26.17 19.60 -36.96
CA ALA A 278 25.89 21.00 -36.66
C ALA A 278 25.61 21.85 -37.92
N SER A 279 26.26 21.53 -39.06
CA SER A 279 26.02 22.22 -40.34
C SER A 279 24.61 22.00 -40.92
N PHE A 280 23.89 20.95 -40.48
CA PHE A 280 22.53 20.67 -40.92
C PHE A 280 21.45 21.29 -40.03
N GLU A 281 21.80 21.88 -38.87
CA GLU A 281 20.84 22.64 -38.05
C GLU A 281 20.70 24.07 -38.59
N PRO A 282 19.46 24.58 -38.82
CA PRO A 282 19.28 25.97 -39.23
C PRO A 282 19.83 26.93 -38.16
N GLU A 283 20.40 28.06 -38.59
CA GLU A 283 21.07 29.08 -37.76
C GLU A 283 20.12 29.80 -36.78
N ASP A 284 19.53 29.08 -35.83
CA ASP A 284 18.83 29.67 -34.67
C ASP A 284 19.76 29.71 -33.44
N LYS A 285 21.01 30.14 -33.66
CA LYS A 285 22.03 30.24 -32.59
C LYS A 285 21.79 31.40 -31.60
N LYS A 286 20.73 32.19 -31.77
CA LYS A 286 20.37 33.27 -30.82
C LYS A 286 19.27 32.89 -29.82
N ASP A 287 18.38 31.96 -30.16
CA ASP A 287 17.26 31.62 -29.27
C ASP A 287 17.55 30.40 -28.38
N ALA A 288 18.43 29.49 -28.80
CA ALA A 288 18.78 28.30 -28.02
C ALA A 288 19.62 28.62 -26.76
N ALA A 289 20.55 29.58 -26.85
CA ALA A 289 21.33 30.02 -25.69
C ALA A 289 20.45 30.78 -24.67
N VAL A 290 19.49 31.56 -25.14
CA VAL A 290 18.51 32.25 -24.27
C VAL A 290 17.52 31.26 -23.65
N ALA A 291 17.13 30.21 -24.38
CA ALA A 291 16.28 29.14 -23.86
C ALA A 291 17.03 28.19 -22.90
N GLU A 292 18.30 27.89 -23.13
CA GLU A 292 19.13 27.13 -22.18
C GLU A 292 19.46 27.95 -20.94
N ILE A 293 19.76 29.24 -21.05
CA ILE A 293 19.94 30.15 -19.90
C ILE A 293 18.62 30.34 -19.15
N SER A 294 17.48 30.46 -19.85
CA SER A 294 16.14 30.49 -19.24
C SER A 294 15.78 29.17 -18.60
N SER A 295 16.16 28.02 -19.17
CA SER A 295 15.96 26.70 -18.59
C SER A 295 16.88 26.45 -17.39
N TYR A 296 18.11 26.98 -17.41
CA TYR A 296 19.03 26.92 -16.28
C TYR A 296 18.58 27.85 -15.16
N MET A 297 18.17 29.08 -15.46
CA MET A 297 17.56 30.00 -14.48
C MET A 297 16.24 29.44 -13.94
N ASP A 298 15.38 28.86 -14.79
CA ASP A 298 14.16 28.18 -14.35
C ASP A 298 14.49 26.98 -13.46
N SER A 299 15.58 26.24 -13.69
CA SER A 299 16.00 25.14 -12.81
C SER A 299 16.55 25.60 -11.45
N ILE A 300 17.07 26.84 -11.39
CA ILE A 300 17.61 27.48 -10.19
C ILE A 300 16.49 28.13 -9.34
N ILE A 301 15.40 28.57 -9.97
CA ILE A 301 14.18 29.06 -9.31
C ILE A 301 13.40 27.83 -8.79
N GLY A 302 13.77 27.39 -7.58
CA GLY A 302 13.05 26.37 -6.81
C GLY A 302 11.68 26.87 -6.35
N LEU A 303 10.81 25.95 -5.92
CA LEU A 303 9.48 26.25 -5.36
C LEU A 303 9.51 27.34 -4.26
N ASP A 304 10.64 27.44 -3.55
CA ASP A 304 10.89 28.40 -2.47
C ASP A 304 11.09 29.85 -2.94
N SER A 305 11.48 30.05 -4.20
CA SER A 305 11.72 31.39 -4.76
C SER A 305 10.47 32.08 -5.34
N VAL A 306 9.32 31.39 -5.34
CA VAL A 306 8.02 31.98 -5.72
C VAL A 306 7.54 32.91 -4.59
N GLN A 307 7.54 34.22 -4.87
CA GLN A 307 6.94 35.23 -3.99
C GLN A 307 5.41 35.12 -4.08
N VAL A 308 4.84 34.40 -3.13
CA VAL A 308 3.39 34.28 -2.93
C VAL A 308 3.01 35.29 -1.84
N PRO A 309 2.08 36.23 -2.07
CA PRO A 309 1.64 37.18 -1.04
C PRO A 309 1.16 36.46 0.23
N ASP A 310 1.56 36.90 1.41
CA ASP A 310 1.14 36.22 2.63
C ASP A 310 -0.31 36.55 2.97
N ILE A 311 -1.16 35.51 3.04
CA ILE A 311 -2.48 35.58 3.66
C ILE A 311 -2.27 35.20 5.13
N PRO A 312 -2.81 35.97 6.10
CA PRO A 312 -2.68 35.65 7.51
C PRO A 312 -3.11 34.21 7.81
N ILE A 313 -2.36 33.54 8.71
CA ILE A 313 -2.71 32.21 9.21
C ILE A 313 -3.94 32.39 10.09
N VAL A 314 -5.02 31.66 9.77
CA VAL A 314 -6.26 31.67 10.55
C VAL A 314 -6.49 30.27 11.07
N ASN A 315 -6.44 30.11 12.38
CA ASN A 315 -6.82 28.86 13.05
C ASN A 315 -8.34 28.86 13.26
N SER A 316 -9.08 28.37 12.27
CA SER A 316 -10.53 28.32 12.36
C SER A 316 -11.01 27.16 13.24
N ARG A 317 -12.23 27.30 13.78
CA ARG A 317 -12.93 26.24 14.52
C ARG A 317 -13.12 24.97 13.68
N ALA A 318 -13.26 25.12 12.35
CA ALA A 318 -13.44 23.99 11.44
C ALA A 318 -12.21 23.09 11.31
N GLY A 319 -10.99 23.61 11.45
CA GLY A 319 -9.79 22.80 11.19
C GLY A 319 -9.63 21.62 12.14
N LEU A 320 -9.73 21.86 13.46
CA LEU A 320 -9.61 20.79 14.46
C LEU A 320 -10.86 19.89 14.48
N TYR A 321 -12.03 20.46 14.22
CA TYR A 321 -13.28 19.71 14.04
C TYR A 321 -13.19 18.66 12.92
N ILE A 322 -12.63 19.04 11.76
CA ILE A 322 -12.39 18.13 10.63
C ILE A 322 -11.39 17.03 11.01
N TYR A 323 -10.29 17.39 11.67
CA TYR A 323 -9.24 16.45 12.06
C TYR A 323 -9.75 15.38 13.03
N ILE A 324 -10.46 15.79 14.09
CA ILE A 324 -11.02 14.85 15.09
C ILE A 324 -12.12 13.98 14.46
N ASN A 325 -12.99 14.55 13.61
CA ASN A 325 -14.00 13.78 12.90
C ASN A 325 -13.33 12.68 12.04
N ALA A 326 -12.30 13.02 11.28
CA ALA A 326 -11.53 12.07 10.49
C ALA A 326 -10.86 10.98 11.35
N ALA A 327 -10.31 11.34 12.51
CA ALA A 327 -9.67 10.39 13.42
C ALA A 327 -10.63 9.36 14.04
N LEU A 328 -11.92 9.68 14.16
CA LEU A 328 -12.93 8.87 14.89
C LEU A 328 -14.00 8.22 13.98
N VAL A 329 -14.06 8.60 12.71
CA VAL A 329 -15.10 8.14 11.76
C VAL A 329 -14.99 6.65 11.39
N GLY A 330 -13.76 6.13 11.37
CA GLY A 330 -13.42 4.74 11.07
C GLY A 330 -12.85 4.05 12.30
N ARG A 331 -11.79 3.25 12.11
CA ARG A 331 -10.97 2.79 13.24
C ARG A 331 -10.37 4.03 13.91
N PRO A 332 -10.31 4.12 15.24
CA PRO A 332 -9.65 5.26 15.89
C PRO A 332 -8.19 5.40 15.44
N LEU A 333 -7.81 6.59 14.97
CA LEU A 333 -6.46 6.94 14.51
C LEU A 333 -5.85 8.02 15.40
N LEU A 334 -5.88 7.80 16.72
CA LEU A 334 -5.40 8.77 17.71
C LEU A 334 -4.05 8.31 18.27
N ASP A 335 -3.00 8.55 17.51
CA ASP A 335 -1.62 8.47 18.03
C ASP A 335 -1.28 9.77 18.75
N ASP A 336 -0.97 9.68 20.04
CA ASP A 336 -0.74 10.85 20.90
C ASP A 336 0.41 11.71 20.34
N GLY A 337 1.49 11.10 19.87
CA GLY A 337 2.63 11.82 19.29
C GLY A 337 2.27 12.60 18.02
N ALA A 338 1.49 11.99 17.13
CA ALA A 338 1.04 12.64 15.90
C ALA A 338 0.03 13.76 16.18
N LEU A 339 -0.88 13.54 17.14
CA LEU A 339 -1.85 14.54 17.58
C LEU A 339 -1.15 15.74 18.23
N PHE A 340 -0.20 15.51 19.15
CA PHE A 340 0.58 16.59 19.76
C PHE A 340 1.38 17.39 18.73
N THR A 341 2.01 16.70 17.77
CA THR A 341 2.73 17.37 16.67
C THR A 341 1.79 18.25 15.85
N TYR A 342 0.62 17.73 15.48
CA TYR A 342 -0.39 18.48 14.73
C TYR A 342 -0.90 19.70 15.51
N LEU A 343 -1.21 19.54 16.80
CA LEU A 343 -1.67 20.64 17.66
C LEU A 343 -0.58 21.69 17.87
N HIS A 344 0.67 21.25 18.12
CA HIS A 344 1.81 22.14 18.30
C HIS A 344 2.06 23.00 17.05
N ASN A 345 2.07 22.38 15.86
CA ASN A 345 2.24 23.10 14.60
C ASN A 345 1.09 24.07 14.30
N ARG A 346 -0.15 23.69 14.68
CA ARG A 346 -1.34 24.52 14.46
C ARG A 346 -1.34 25.78 15.32
N TYR A 347 -1.10 25.62 16.62
CA TYR A 347 -1.22 26.70 17.61
C TYR A 347 0.13 27.31 18.00
N GLN A 348 1.22 26.94 17.32
CA GLN A 348 2.57 27.47 17.53
C GLN A 348 3.04 27.34 19.00
N GLY A 349 2.63 26.27 19.67
CA GLY A 349 2.96 26.01 21.07
C GLY A 349 2.09 26.73 22.11
N ASP A 350 1.04 27.46 21.71
CA ASP A 350 0.07 28.04 22.65
C ASP A 350 -0.84 26.95 23.23
N LEU A 351 -0.52 26.54 24.47
CA LEU A 351 -1.22 25.47 25.18
C LEU A 351 -2.66 25.84 25.58
N GLU A 352 -2.92 27.11 25.91
CA GLU A 352 -4.25 27.55 26.37
C GLU A 352 -5.26 27.52 25.24
N THR A 353 -4.91 28.10 24.09
CA THR A 353 -5.79 28.05 22.90
C THR A 353 -5.93 26.63 22.37
N THR A 354 -4.87 25.83 22.41
CA THR A 354 -4.91 24.40 22.08
C THR A 354 -5.95 23.67 22.94
N ALA A 355 -5.89 23.84 24.26
CA ALA A 355 -6.79 23.17 25.20
C ALA A 355 -8.25 23.59 24.99
N VAL A 356 -8.52 24.89 24.87
CA VAL A 356 -9.89 25.41 24.64
C VAL A 356 -10.45 24.87 23.32
N GLN A 357 -9.68 24.95 22.22
CA GLN A 357 -10.14 24.49 20.91
C GLN A 357 -10.30 22.96 20.85
N LEU A 358 -9.45 22.20 21.54
CA LEU A 358 -9.58 20.74 21.63
C LEU A 358 -10.87 20.32 22.32
N ILE A 359 -11.21 20.95 23.44
CA ILE A 359 -12.47 20.67 24.16
C ILE A 359 -13.64 21.03 23.24
N LEU A 360 -13.67 22.24 22.67
CA LEU A 360 -14.77 22.68 21.80
C LEU A 360 -14.95 21.77 20.58
N ALA A 361 -13.88 21.47 19.85
CA ALA A 361 -13.97 20.60 18.68
C ALA A 361 -14.44 19.18 19.04
N SER A 362 -14.08 18.67 20.23
CA SER A 362 -14.52 17.35 20.71
C SER A 362 -16.02 17.32 21.01
N PHE A 363 -16.54 18.36 21.67
CA PHE A 363 -17.99 18.53 21.89
C PHE A 363 -18.75 18.79 20.58
N ASP A 364 -18.17 19.52 19.63
CA ASP A 364 -18.75 19.77 18.31
C ASP A 364 -18.90 18.48 17.48
N VAL A 365 -17.91 17.59 17.53
CA VAL A 365 -18.00 16.27 16.86
C VAL A 365 -19.12 15.42 17.47
N LEU A 366 -19.25 15.43 18.80
CA LEU A 366 -20.34 14.71 19.48
C LEU A 366 -21.70 15.33 19.16
N ALA A 367 -21.82 16.65 19.18
CA ALA A 367 -23.05 17.37 18.84
C ALA A 367 -23.48 17.07 17.39
N ASN A 368 -22.54 17.11 16.45
CA ASN A 368 -22.79 16.74 15.06
C ASN A 368 -23.32 15.30 14.91
N ALA A 369 -22.78 14.35 15.68
CA ALA A 369 -23.28 12.97 15.67
C ALA A 369 -24.73 12.86 16.18
N VAL A 370 -25.10 13.66 17.19
CA VAL A 370 -26.49 13.76 17.68
C VAL A 370 -27.40 14.34 16.59
N PHE A 371 -26.99 15.42 15.92
CA PHE A 371 -27.80 16.04 14.85
C PHE A 371 -27.98 15.17 13.61
N ARG A 372 -26.95 14.41 13.24
CA ARG A 372 -27.02 13.46 12.13
C ARG A 372 -27.76 12.17 12.49
N ASN A 373 -28.23 12.04 13.74
CA ASN A 373 -28.87 10.84 14.28
C ASN A 373 -28.01 9.59 14.03
N GLU A 374 -26.70 9.71 14.29
CA GLU A 374 -25.78 8.58 14.19
C GLU A 374 -26.15 7.49 15.21
N GLY A 375 -25.89 6.22 14.90
CA GLY A 375 -26.29 5.11 15.76
C GLY A 375 -25.67 5.18 17.18
N SER A 376 -26.37 4.64 18.19
CA SER A 376 -25.96 4.61 19.61
C SER A 376 -24.53 4.10 19.84
N LYS A 377 -24.07 3.20 18.96
CA LYS A 377 -22.72 2.62 18.97
C LYS A 377 -21.62 3.62 18.59
N THR A 378 -21.88 4.54 17.65
CA THR A 378 -20.92 5.62 17.31
C THR A 378 -20.88 6.65 18.43
N GLY A 379 -22.04 6.98 19.01
CA GLY A 379 -22.15 7.87 20.16
C GLY A 379 -21.36 7.40 21.37
N HIS A 380 -21.39 6.10 21.67
CA HIS A 380 -20.61 5.53 22.76
C HIS A 380 -19.10 5.79 22.61
N LEU A 381 -18.54 5.59 21.41
CA LEU A 381 -17.12 5.91 21.17
C LEU A 381 -16.84 7.40 21.35
N LEU A 382 -17.66 8.27 20.76
CA LEU A 382 -17.46 9.72 20.82
C LEU A 382 -17.57 10.24 22.27
N LYS A 383 -18.52 9.72 23.04
CA LYS A 383 -18.64 10.01 24.47
C LYS A 383 -17.40 9.55 25.24
N SER A 384 -16.93 8.32 25.01
CA SER A 384 -15.70 7.82 25.65
C SER A 384 -14.47 8.61 25.25
N TYR A 385 -14.37 9.07 24.00
CA TYR A 385 -13.30 9.98 23.58
C TYR A 385 -13.34 11.29 24.38
N VAL A 386 -14.51 11.94 24.47
CA VAL A 386 -14.68 13.18 25.22
C VAL A 386 -14.37 12.99 26.71
N VAL A 387 -14.90 11.94 27.34
CA VAL A 387 -14.81 11.74 28.80
C VAL A 387 -13.50 11.09 29.24
N ASN A 388 -13.00 10.10 28.51
CA ASN A 388 -11.85 9.30 28.93
C ASN A 388 -10.54 9.69 28.23
N LYS A 389 -10.57 10.15 26.98
CA LYS A 389 -9.34 10.48 26.22
C LYS A 389 -8.94 11.95 26.32
N VAL A 390 -9.89 12.90 26.19
CA VAL A 390 -9.58 14.33 26.22
C VAL A 390 -8.94 14.77 27.55
N PRO A 391 -9.43 14.36 28.75
CA PRO A 391 -8.78 14.72 30.00
C PRO A 391 -7.34 14.22 30.11
N LEU A 392 -7.02 13.03 29.56
CA LEU A 392 -5.64 12.54 29.53
C LEU A 392 -4.75 13.39 28.63
N ILE A 393 -5.25 13.84 27.47
CA ILE A 393 -4.51 14.75 26.58
C ILE A 393 -4.25 16.08 27.30
N LEU A 394 -5.25 16.64 27.98
CA LEU A 394 -5.10 17.87 28.78
C LEU A 394 -4.11 17.71 29.93
N GLY A 395 -4.12 16.56 30.61
CA GLY A 395 -3.14 16.21 31.64
C GLY A 395 -1.71 16.18 31.10
N SER A 396 -1.52 15.62 29.90
CA SER A 396 -0.22 15.62 29.23
C SER A 396 0.23 17.02 28.80
N LEU A 397 -0.69 17.89 28.36
CA LEU A 397 -0.38 19.31 28.07
C LEU A 397 -0.01 20.09 29.34
N ALA A 398 -0.67 19.81 30.46
CA ALA A 398 -0.31 20.40 31.74
C ALA A 398 1.09 19.98 32.19
N ALA A 399 1.43 18.69 32.01
CA ALA A 399 2.75 18.15 32.33
C ALA A 399 3.87 18.67 31.43
N SER A 400 3.59 19.09 30.20
CA SER A 400 4.57 19.67 29.28
C SER A 400 4.76 21.18 29.43
N SER A 401 4.01 21.84 30.32
CA SER A 401 4.13 23.27 30.55
C SER A 401 5.42 23.64 31.30
N SER A 402 6.10 24.70 30.84
CA SER A 402 7.30 25.21 31.50
C SER A 402 6.92 25.98 32.78
N PRO A 403 7.71 25.91 33.86
CA PRO A 403 7.46 26.67 35.09
C PRO A 403 7.40 28.19 34.87
N MET A 404 7.96 28.71 33.77
CA MET A 404 7.91 30.13 33.42
C MET A 404 6.54 30.58 32.87
N TYR A 405 5.74 29.65 32.32
CA TYR A 405 4.39 29.90 31.78
C TYR A 405 3.44 28.78 32.26
N PRO A 406 2.86 28.92 33.47
CA PRO A 406 2.03 27.87 34.06
C PRO A 406 0.72 27.70 33.26
N PHE A 407 0.44 26.47 32.84
CA PHE A 407 -0.81 26.12 32.16
C PHE A 407 -1.98 26.05 33.15
N ASN A 408 -3.00 26.90 32.96
CA ASN A 408 -4.20 26.91 33.80
C ASN A 408 -5.33 26.08 33.19
N ALA A 409 -5.33 24.77 33.49
CA ALA A 409 -6.35 23.83 33.00
C ALA A 409 -7.78 24.24 33.39
N GLU A 410 -7.98 24.71 34.63
CA GLU A 410 -9.31 25.08 35.14
C GLU A 410 -9.92 26.25 34.38
N TYR A 411 -9.11 27.26 34.05
CA TYR A 411 -9.54 28.39 33.22
C TYR A 411 -9.92 27.93 31.81
N CYS A 412 -9.07 27.14 31.15
CA CYS A 412 -9.33 26.64 29.79
C CYS A 412 -10.62 25.81 29.72
N ILE A 413 -10.84 24.91 30.70
CA ILE A 413 -12.05 24.09 30.76
C ILE A 413 -13.29 24.95 30.99
N THR A 414 -13.22 25.93 31.90
CA THR A 414 -14.33 26.87 32.17
C THR A 414 -14.68 27.69 30.93
N GLN A 415 -13.68 28.22 30.24
CA GLN A 415 -13.86 29.01 29.02
C GLN A 415 -14.47 28.18 27.89
N ALA A 416 -14.07 26.92 27.74
CA ALA A 416 -14.59 26.01 26.71
C ALA A 416 -16.04 25.61 27.02
N LEU A 417 -16.33 25.14 28.24
CA LEU A 417 -17.68 24.68 28.61
C LEU A 417 -18.72 25.81 28.66
N GLY A 418 -18.29 27.06 28.84
CA GLY A 418 -19.14 28.24 28.68
C GLY A 418 -19.59 28.50 27.23
N GLN A 419 -18.89 27.95 26.24
CA GLN A 419 -19.20 28.06 24.81
C GLN A 419 -19.91 26.81 24.25
N VAL A 420 -19.97 25.71 25.02
CA VAL A 420 -20.69 24.49 24.63
C VAL A 420 -22.20 24.70 24.74
N ASP A 421 -22.93 24.34 23.69
CA ASP A 421 -24.39 24.50 23.64
C ASP A 421 -25.13 23.69 24.72
N THR A 422 -25.82 24.40 25.60
CA THR A 422 -26.65 23.83 26.65
C THR A 422 -27.97 23.24 26.12
N ASN A 423 -28.38 23.55 24.89
CA ASN A 423 -29.56 22.92 24.28
C ASN A 423 -29.27 21.49 23.80
N VAL A 424 -28.04 21.23 23.37
CA VAL A 424 -27.59 19.89 22.92
C VAL A 424 -27.15 19.04 24.09
N PHE A 425 -26.47 19.66 25.05
CA PHE A 425 -25.99 19.04 26.28
C PHE A 425 -26.62 19.75 27.48
N PRO A 426 -27.85 19.36 27.89
CA PRO A 426 -28.57 20.02 28.96
C PRO A 426 -27.81 19.97 30.28
N THR A 427 -27.97 21.02 31.09
CA THR A 427 -27.59 20.99 32.51
C THR A 427 -28.53 20.07 33.27
N LEU A 428 -28.15 19.64 34.48
CA LEU A 428 -28.96 18.73 35.32
C LEU A 428 -30.40 19.22 35.50
N SER A 429 -30.59 20.51 35.75
CA SER A 429 -31.92 21.15 35.80
C SER A 429 -32.71 21.04 34.48
N GLY A 430 -32.05 21.11 33.32
CA GLY A 430 -32.69 21.00 32.01
C GLY A 430 -32.99 19.57 31.55
N MET A 431 -32.41 18.55 32.19
CA MET A 431 -32.65 17.14 31.88
C MET A 431 -34.05 16.67 32.29
N PHE A 432 -34.67 17.30 33.29
CA PHE A 432 -36.01 16.92 33.77
C PHE A 432 -37.17 17.40 32.88
N ASP A 433 -36.93 18.37 31.99
CA ASP A 433 -37.96 18.99 31.14
C ASP A 433 -38.05 18.39 29.71
N MET A 434 -37.17 17.43 29.35
CA MET A 434 -37.09 16.91 27.96
C MET A 434 -37.72 15.50 27.80
N PRO A 435 -38.71 15.31 26.91
CA PRO A 435 -39.51 14.09 26.84
C PRO A 435 -38.88 12.92 26.03
N ASN A 436 -37.63 13.01 25.58
CA ASN A 436 -37.03 11.99 24.71
C ASN A 436 -35.49 11.88 24.88
N ASN A 437 -35.04 11.25 25.97
CA ASN A 437 -33.61 11.02 26.21
C ASN A 437 -33.03 10.02 25.20
N SER A 438 -32.24 10.52 24.27
CA SER A 438 -31.25 9.70 23.60
C SER A 438 -30.07 9.50 24.58
N SER A 439 -29.61 8.26 24.79
CA SER A 439 -28.47 7.91 25.69
C SER A 439 -27.16 8.67 25.40
N PHE A 440 -27.14 9.49 24.35
CA PHE A 440 -26.02 10.30 23.87
C PHE A 440 -25.84 11.63 24.62
N GLN A 441 -26.92 12.16 25.20
CA GLN A 441 -26.94 13.52 25.79
C GLN A 441 -26.86 13.48 27.32
N ASP A 442 -27.18 12.34 27.93
CA ASP A 442 -27.22 12.20 29.38
C ASP A 442 -25.82 12.33 29.98
N SER A 443 -25.68 13.27 30.92
CA SER A 443 -24.53 13.47 31.81
C SER A 443 -23.17 13.74 31.15
N VAL A 444 -23.05 13.97 29.83
CA VAL A 444 -21.72 14.12 29.18
C VAL A 444 -20.88 15.26 29.78
N ARG A 445 -21.49 16.43 30.00
CA ARG A 445 -20.80 17.57 30.65
C ARG A 445 -20.35 17.22 32.06
N GLN A 446 -21.19 16.50 32.79
CA GLN A 446 -20.95 16.07 34.16
C GLN A 446 -19.82 15.03 34.22
N ASP A 447 -19.94 13.94 33.46
CA ASP A 447 -18.95 12.87 33.33
C ASP A 447 -17.58 13.44 32.93
N PHE A 448 -17.53 14.40 31.98
CA PHE A 448 -16.31 15.08 31.58
C PHE A 448 -15.68 15.90 32.73
N CYS A 449 -16.48 16.64 33.50
CA CYS A 449 -15.98 17.42 34.64
C CYS A 449 -15.42 16.50 35.74
N PHE A 450 -16.11 15.39 36.04
CA PHE A 450 -15.63 14.41 37.01
C PHE A 450 -14.35 13.71 36.56
N ALA A 451 -14.24 13.34 35.28
CA ALA A 451 -12.99 12.81 34.74
C ALA A 451 -11.84 13.84 34.83
N CYS A 452 -12.10 15.12 34.54
CA CYS A 452 -11.12 16.19 34.71
C CYS A 452 -10.70 16.35 36.19
N GLN A 453 -11.63 16.24 37.14
CA GLN A 453 -11.35 16.26 38.58
C GLN A 453 -10.47 15.08 38.98
N LEU A 454 -10.78 13.87 38.49
CA LEU A 454 -10.04 12.64 38.77
C LEU A 454 -8.57 12.75 38.33
N HIS A 455 -8.30 13.46 37.24
CA HIS A 455 -6.95 13.72 36.74
C HIS A 455 -6.28 14.97 37.32
N GLY A 456 -6.94 15.68 38.26
CA GLY A 456 -6.39 16.86 38.93
C GLY A 456 -6.43 18.14 38.09
N LEU A 457 -7.25 18.19 37.03
CA LEU A 457 -7.39 19.35 36.14
C LEU A 457 -8.44 20.36 36.62
N LEU A 458 -9.37 19.93 37.48
CA LEU A 458 -10.42 20.77 38.07
C LEU A 458 -10.46 20.61 39.58
N SER A 459 -10.67 21.73 40.28
CA SER A 459 -11.04 21.72 41.69
C SER A 459 -12.52 21.33 41.90
N GLN A 460 -12.85 20.78 43.06
CA GLN A 460 -14.24 20.45 43.41
C GLN A 460 -15.15 21.69 43.40
N THR A 461 -14.61 22.85 43.79
CA THR A 461 -15.31 24.15 43.78
C THR A 461 -15.63 24.66 42.37
N ALA A 462 -14.78 24.37 41.39
CA ALA A 462 -15.00 24.77 40.01
C ALA A 462 -16.18 24.01 39.37
N ILE A 463 -16.37 22.74 39.74
CA ILE A 463 -17.45 21.87 39.24
C ILE A 463 -18.81 22.41 39.66
N GLU A 464 -18.96 22.78 40.94
CA GLU A 464 -20.18 23.38 41.47
C GLU A 464 -20.54 24.70 40.74
N THR A 465 -19.52 25.51 40.44
CA THR A 465 -19.67 26.78 39.71
C THR A 465 -20.08 26.56 38.25
N LEU A 466 -19.56 25.51 37.62
CA LEU A 466 -19.69 25.27 36.18
C LEU A 466 -20.96 24.49 35.80
N LEU A 467 -21.42 23.60 36.69
CA LEU A 467 -22.65 22.83 36.51
C LEU A 467 -23.87 23.50 37.15
N GLY A 468 -23.67 24.40 38.12
CA GLY A 468 -24.73 25.23 38.71
C GLY A 468 -25.67 24.51 39.68
N ASP A 469 -25.47 23.21 39.94
CA ASP A 469 -26.34 22.34 40.73
C ASP A 469 -25.52 21.38 41.63
N ILE A 470 -26.14 20.86 42.71
CA ILE A 470 -25.57 19.77 43.54
C ILE A 470 -25.55 18.49 42.70
N THR A 471 -24.36 18.03 42.31
CA THR A 471 -24.19 16.79 41.54
C THR A 471 -24.43 15.56 42.42
N TYR A 472 -25.28 14.64 41.99
CA TYR A 472 -25.55 13.38 42.71
C TYR A 472 -24.50 12.27 42.46
N GLN A 473 -23.58 12.46 41.51
CA GLN A 473 -22.44 11.56 41.29
C GLN A 473 -21.25 11.99 42.17
N SER A 474 -20.60 11.01 42.80
CA SER A 474 -19.30 11.18 43.45
C SER A 474 -18.18 10.69 42.54
N LEU A 475 -16.95 11.12 42.82
CA LEU A 475 -15.76 10.49 42.25
C LEU A 475 -15.81 8.96 42.49
N PRO A 476 -15.27 8.14 41.58
CA PRO A 476 -15.19 6.70 41.77
C PRO A 476 -14.51 6.35 43.11
N ASP A 477 -15.09 5.43 43.88
CA ASP A 477 -14.54 5.01 45.20
C ASP A 477 -13.11 4.48 45.10
N ALA A 478 -12.76 3.90 43.94
CA ALA A 478 -11.43 3.36 43.66
C ALA A 478 -10.37 4.43 43.30
N GLY A 479 -10.77 5.69 43.13
CA GLY A 479 -9.88 6.79 42.76
C GLY A 479 -9.27 6.64 41.36
N ARG A 480 -8.16 7.35 41.09
CA ARG A 480 -7.47 7.33 39.79
C ARG A 480 -6.66 6.04 39.63
N TYR A 481 -6.88 5.34 38.54
CA TYR A 481 -6.12 4.13 38.20
C TYR A 481 -4.71 4.45 37.71
N VAL A 482 -3.77 3.57 38.08
CA VAL A 482 -2.38 3.58 37.64
C VAL A 482 -2.11 2.28 36.87
N LYS A 483 -1.64 2.40 35.62
CA LYS A 483 -1.46 1.27 34.69
C LYS A 483 -0.64 0.14 35.32
N GLU A 484 0.54 0.45 35.87
CA GLU A 484 1.49 -0.53 36.38
C GLU A 484 0.89 -1.32 37.56
N ALA A 485 0.14 -0.66 38.43
CA ALA A 485 -0.55 -1.29 39.56
C ALA A 485 -1.67 -2.23 39.08
N LEU A 486 -2.42 -1.84 38.05
CA LEU A 486 -3.47 -2.67 37.46
C LEU A 486 -2.89 -3.91 36.80
N VAL A 487 -1.83 -3.78 36.00
CA VAL A 487 -1.17 -4.92 35.35
C VAL A 487 -0.69 -5.94 36.39
N GLN A 488 -0.03 -5.48 37.46
CA GLN A 488 0.42 -6.34 38.56
C GLN A 488 -0.73 -7.02 39.30
N SER A 489 -1.87 -6.35 39.42
CA SER A 489 -3.07 -6.93 40.03
C SER A 489 -3.73 -7.96 39.12
N CYS A 490 -3.78 -7.72 37.81
CA CYS A 490 -4.41 -8.62 36.83
C CYS A 490 -3.62 -9.91 36.61
N LEU A 491 -2.27 -9.82 36.61
CA LEU A 491 -1.41 -11.00 36.51
C LEU A 491 -1.51 -11.91 37.75
N LYS A 492 -1.98 -11.38 38.89
CA LYS A 492 -2.19 -12.16 40.12
C LYS A 492 -3.61 -12.73 40.25
N ASP A 493 -4.58 -12.07 39.64
CA ASP A 493 -6.00 -12.38 39.78
C ASP A 493 -6.73 -12.12 38.46
N LEU A 494 -7.15 -13.22 37.82
CA LEU A 494 -7.72 -13.17 36.49
C LEU A 494 -9.13 -12.60 36.45
N GLU A 495 -9.91 -12.77 37.52
CA GLU A 495 -11.29 -12.27 37.60
C GLU A 495 -11.32 -10.74 37.47
N LYS A 496 -10.29 -10.06 38.00
CA LYS A 496 -10.12 -8.61 37.85
C LYS A 496 -9.91 -8.17 36.40
N THR A 497 -9.32 -9.02 35.55
CA THR A 497 -9.17 -8.67 34.14
C THR A 497 -10.54 -8.67 33.44
N GLN A 498 -11.44 -9.57 33.86
CA GLN A 498 -12.81 -9.61 33.34
C GLN A 498 -13.64 -8.42 33.81
N THR A 499 -13.47 -7.99 35.07
CA THR A 499 -14.13 -6.77 35.57
C THR A 499 -13.63 -5.55 34.80
N LEU A 500 -12.33 -5.44 34.54
CA LEU A 500 -11.77 -4.35 33.73
C LEU A 500 -12.33 -4.32 32.30
N ILE A 501 -12.59 -5.47 31.67
CA ILE A 501 -13.27 -5.54 30.35
C ILE A 501 -14.72 -5.03 30.45
N GLY A 502 -15.38 -5.21 31.60
CA GLY A 502 -16.66 -4.58 31.92
C GLY A 502 -16.55 -3.06 32.03
N GLU A 503 -15.54 -2.58 32.76
CA GLU A 503 -15.28 -1.16 33.01
C GLU A 503 -14.88 -0.36 31.76
N LEU A 504 -14.51 -1.03 30.65
CA LEU A 504 -14.23 -0.35 29.37
C LEU A 504 -15.45 0.41 28.83
N ASP A 505 -16.66 0.02 29.24
CA ASP A 505 -17.91 0.66 28.84
C ASP A 505 -18.24 1.89 29.72
N ASP A 506 -17.45 2.14 30.78
CA ASP A 506 -17.67 3.23 31.73
C ASP A 506 -17.24 4.61 31.20
N MET A 507 -17.80 5.67 31.79
CA MET A 507 -17.52 7.07 31.45
C MET A 507 -16.98 7.81 32.68
N ASN A 508 -15.94 7.26 33.31
CA ASN A 508 -15.45 7.69 34.63
C ASN A 508 -14.01 8.26 34.62
N GLY A 509 -13.35 8.33 33.46
CA GLY A 509 -11.96 8.81 33.31
C GLY A 509 -10.88 7.73 33.47
N ASN A 510 -11.19 6.58 34.08
CA ASN A 510 -10.20 5.52 34.35
C ASN A 510 -9.99 4.53 33.19
N VAL A 511 -10.87 4.57 32.18
CA VAL A 511 -10.90 3.61 31.06
C VAL A 511 -9.58 3.56 30.28
N GLY A 512 -8.85 4.67 30.17
CA GLY A 512 -7.55 4.69 29.50
C GLY A 512 -6.52 3.78 30.17
N ALA A 513 -6.44 3.80 31.50
CA ALA A 513 -5.54 2.94 32.26
C ALA A 513 -5.97 1.47 32.19
N ALA A 514 -7.28 1.20 32.25
CA ALA A 514 -7.85 -0.14 32.09
C ALA A 514 -7.52 -0.74 30.71
N ALA A 515 -7.76 0.02 29.62
CA ALA A 515 -7.47 -0.40 28.26
C ALA A 515 -5.98 -0.71 28.06
N GLN A 516 -5.08 0.14 28.56
CA GLN A 516 -3.64 -0.09 28.47
C GLN A 516 -3.19 -1.30 29.31
N ALA A 517 -3.80 -1.53 30.49
CA ALA A 517 -3.50 -2.68 31.32
C ALA A 517 -3.93 -4.00 30.66
N ILE A 518 -5.15 -4.06 30.10
CA ILE A 518 -5.65 -5.24 29.37
C ILE A 518 -4.72 -5.60 28.21
N VAL A 519 -4.29 -4.60 27.43
CA VAL A 519 -3.34 -4.83 26.32
C VAL A 519 -2.02 -5.38 26.84
N GLU A 520 -1.45 -4.81 27.90
CA GLU A 520 -0.19 -5.31 28.48
C GLU A 520 -0.31 -6.75 29.01
N VAL A 521 -1.44 -7.10 29.63
CA VAL A 521 -1.74 -8.47 30.07
C VAL A 521 -1.79 -9.43 28.88
N ILE A 522 -2.47 -9.07 27.78
CA ILE A 522 -2.48 -9.87 26.54
C ILE A 522 -1.06 -10.08 26.01
N VAL A 523 -0.23 -9.03 25.95
CA VAL A 523 1.17 -9.14 25.50
C VAL A 523 1.97 -10.07 26.41
N SER A 524 1.81 -9.96 27.73
CA SER A 524 2.49 -10.82 28.71
C SER A 524 2.08 -12.29 28.54
N LEU A 525 0.78 -12.57 28.40
CA LEU A 525 0.28 -13.93 28.21
C LEU A 525 0.75 -14.56 26.89
N CYS A 526 0.80 -13.77 25.80
CA CYS A 526 1.37 -14.22 24.53
C CYS A 526 2.85 -14.56 24.65
N ARG A 527 3.63 -13.73 25.37
CA ARG A 527 5.06 -13.95 25.60
C ARG A 527 5.32 -15.19 26.45
N ASN A 528 4.49 -15.44 27.46
CA ASN A 528 4.59 -16.60 28.35
C ASN A 528 3.98 -17.88 27.76
N LYS A 529 3.27 -17.78 26.61
CA LYS A 529 2.48 -18.86 26.00
C LYS A 529 1.41 -19.44 26.95
N GLU A 530 0.80 -18.59 27.77
CA GLU A 530 -0.32 -18.96 28.65
C GLU A 530 -1.65 -18.95 27.89
N THR A 531 -1.86 -19.95 27.04
CA THR A 531 -2.94 -20.00 26.04
C THR A 531 -4.34 -20.16 26.64
N MET A 532 -4.50 -20.92 27.72
CA MET A 532 -5.79 -21.08 28.42
C MET A 532 -6.33 -19.76 28.98
N THR A 533 -5.47 -19.02 29.67
CA THR A 533 -5.81 -17.72 30.23
C THR A 533 -6.13 -16.71 29.12
N LEU A 534 -5.33 -16.75 28.04
CA LEU A 534 -5.51 -15.91 26.88
C LEU A 534 -6.82 -16.19 26.14
N LYS A 535 -7.23 -17.46 26.01
CA LYS A 535 -8.51 -17.89 25.43
C LYS A 535 -9.68 -17.16 26.08
N LEU A 536 -9.75 -17.14 27.41
CA LEU A 536 -10.85 -16.54 28.17
C LEU A 536 -10.94 -15.02 27.95
N LEU A 537 -9.80 -14.34 27.90
CA LEU A 537 -9.75 -12.90 27.61
C LEU A 537 -10.12 -12.60 26.15
N CYS A 538 -9.60 -13.40 25.21
CA CYS A 538 -9.86 -13.23 23.79
C CYS A 538 -11.33 -13.47 23.44
N SER A 539 -11.97 -14.49 24.03
CA SER A 539 -13.39 -14.78 23.80
C SER A 539 -14.29 -13.66 24.32
N GLN A 540 -14.01 -13.14 25.52
CA GLN A 540 -14.75 -12.02 26.10
C GLN A 540 -14.61 -10.74 25.26
N LEU A 541 -13.39 -10.38 24.85
CA LEU A 541 -13.16 -9.21 24.01
C LEU A 541 -13.78 -9.35 22.62
N ALA A 542 -13.69 -10.54 21.99
CA ALA A 542 -14.32 -10.81 20.70
C ALA A 542 -15.86 -10.66 20.77
N SER A 543 -16.46 -10.99 21.91
CA SER A 543 -17.90 -10.83 22.17
C SER A 543 -18.34 -9.38 22.41
N LYS A 544 -17.40 -8.45 22.62
CA LYS A 544 -17.65 -7.03 22.85
C LYS A 544 -16.97 -6.13 21.79
N PRO A 545 -17.52 -6.04 20.56
CA PRO A 545 -16.90 -5.22 19.50
C PRO A 545 -16.78 -3.72 19.81
N LEU A 546 -17.60 -3.18 20.72
CA LEU A 546 -17.52 -1.77 21.13
C LEU A 546 -16.29 -1.51 21.98
N SER A 547 -15.97 -2.40 22.92
CA SER A 547 -14.80 -2.29 23.78
C SER A 547 -13.50 -2.35 22.96
N LEU A 548 -13.48 -3.04 21.81
CA LEU A 548 -12.35 -3.00 20.87
C LEU A 548 -12.10 -1.57 20.33
N ASP A 549 -13.17 -0.81 20.05
CA ASP A 549 -13.02 0.58 19.60
C ASP A 549 -12.42 1.45 20.70
N ILE A 550 -12.84 1.22 21.95
CA ILE A 550 -12.33 1.96 23.12
C ILE A 550 -10.85 1.65 23.34
N ILE A 551 -10.44 0.39 23.22
CA ILE A 551 -9.03 -0.01 23.32
C ILE A 551 -8.17 0.74 22.29
N LEU A 552 -8.68 0.91 21.06
CA LEU A 552 -7.98 1.64 19.99
C LEU A 552 -7.91 3.17 20.20
N LEU A 553 -8.68 3.76 21.13
CA LEU A 553 -8.48 5.17 21.52
C LEU A 553 -7.14 5.39 22.24
N PHE A 554 -6.60 4.34 22.88
CA PHE A 554 -5.43 4.42 23.75
C PHE A 554 -4.23 3.62 23.23
N ASN A 555 -4.43 2.68 22.31
CA ASN A 555 -3.39 1.80 21.82
C ASN A 555 -3.43 1.66 20.30
N LYS A 556 -2.23 1.54 19.69
CA LYS A 556 -2.10 1.20 18.27
C LYS A 556 -2.48 -0.27 18.03
N PRO A 557 -3.17 -0.62 16.93
CA PRO A 557 -3.55 -2.01 16.63
C PRO A 557 -2.38 -2.98 16.67
N GLN A 558 -1.19 -2.55 16.22
CA GLN A 558 0.01 -3.39 16.14
C GLN A 558 0.48 -3.89 17.51
N ARG A 559 0.25 -3.13 18.59
CA ARG A 559 0.63 -3.55 19.96
C ARG A 559 -0.10 -4.80 20.43
N ILE A 560 -1.32 -5.00 19.94
CA ILE A 560 -2.18 -6.14 20.29
C ILE A 560 -1.97 -7.26 19.27
N LEU A 561 -2.00 -6.92 17.98
CA LEU A 561 -2.08 -7.92 16.92
C LEU A 561 -0.74 -8.58 16.61
N HIS A 562 0.39 -7.88 16.73
CA HIS A 562 1.69 -8.49 16.43
C HIS A 562 2.03 -9.64 17.40
N PRO A 563 1.85 -9.53 18.73
CA PRO A 563 2.03 -10.65 19.64
C PRO A 563 1.10 -11.84 19.35
N LEU A 564 -0.17 -11.58 19.04
CA LEU A 564 -1.15 -12.62 18.69
C LEU A 564 -0.78 -13.34 17.39
N CYS A 565 -0.38 -12.60 16.34
CA CYS A 565 0.09 -13.17 15.08
C CYS A 565 1.33 -14.05 15.30
N GLY A 566 2.29 -13.57 16.10
CA GLY A 566 3.50 -14.33 16.43
C GLY A 566 3.22 -15.63 17.17
N LEU A 567 2.24 -15.62 18.09
CA LEU A 567 1.78 -16.82 18.80
C LEU A 567 1.05 -17.81 17.87
N LEU A 568 0.15 -17.30 17.02
CA LEU A 568 -0.63 -18.13 16.09
C LEU A 568 0.22 -18.73 14.97
N ASP A 569 1.25 -18.02 14.49
CA ASP A 569 2.18 -18.53 13.48
C ASP A 569 3.11 -19.61 14.05
N ASN A 570 3.57 -19.43 15.30
CA ASN A 570 4.49 -20.36 15.98
C ASN A 570 3.77 -21.14 17.10
N TRP A 571 2.62 -21.71 16.79
CA TRP A 571 1.81 -22.42 17.77
C TRP A 571 2.59 -23.62 18.32
N GLY A 572 2.97 -23.54 19.60
CA GLY A 572 3.76 -24.56 20.29
C GLY A 572 2.95 -25.44 21.22
N GLY A 573 1.61 -25.32 21.22
CA GLY A 573 0.71 -26.09 22.10
C GLY A 573 0.41 -27.51 21.60
N TYR A 574 1.24 -28.04 20.71
CA TYR A 574 1.11 -29.38 20.12
C TYR A 574 2.29 -30.23 20.62
N ASP A 575 2.29 -30.52 21.92
CA ASP A 575 3.21 -31.51 22.49
C ASP A 575 2.60 -32.90 22.32
N ASP A 576 3.38 -33.83 21.79
CA ASP A 576 2.97 -35.23 21.55
C ASP A 576 2.58 -35.99 22.85
N ASP A 577 2.87 -35.40 24.02
CA ASP A 577 2.54 -35.92 25.35
C ASP A 577 1.16 -35.46 25.89
N GLN A 578 0.44 -34.58 25.17
CA GLN A 578 -0.91 -34.16 25.59
C GLN A 578 -1.97 -35.18 25.15
N GLY A 579 -2.68 -35.76 26.12
CA GLY A 579 -3.68 -36.81 25.87
C GLY A 579 -5.03 -36.32 25.33
N GLU A 580 -5.30 -35.01 25.35
CA GLU A 580 -6.57 -34.41 24.87
C GLU A 580 -6.27 -33.24 23.92
N TYR A 581 -6.71 -33.35 22.66
CA TYR A 581 -6.44 -32.31 21.63
C TYR A 581 -7.58 -31.30 21.48
N GLN A 582 -8.77 -31.60 22.01
CA GLN A 582 -9.92 -30.70 21.98
C GLN A 582 -9.64 -29.31 22.60
N PRO A 583 -8.99 -29.18 23.78
CA PRO A 583 -8.68 -27.86 24.36
C PRO A 583 -7.76 -27.02 23.48
N VAL A 584 -6.83 -27.64 22.75
CA VAL A 584 -5.88 -26.97 21.84
C VAL A 584 -6.62 -26.23 20.73
N TYR A 585 -7.63 -26.87 20.14
CA TYR A 585 -8.47 -26.27 19.10
C TYR A 585 -9.32 -25.12 19.63
N GLU A 586 -9.86 -25.27 20.85
CA GLU A 586 -10.72 -24.26 21.47
C GLU A 586 -9.93 -23.00 21.88
N GLU A 587 -8.73 -23.18 22.43
CA GLU A 587 -7.79 -22.11 22.73
C GLU A 587 -7.36 -21.36 21.46
N PHE A 588 -6.88 -22.12 20.46
CA PHE A 588 -6.45 -21.56 19.19
C PHE A 588 -7.57 -20.79 18.50
N GLY A 589 -8.77 -21.38 18.44
CA GLY A 589 -9.95 -20.80 17.81
C GLY A 589 -10.38 -19.49 18.47
N SER A 590 -10.35 -19.40 19.80
CA SER A 590 -10.74 -18.19 20.55
C SER A 590 -9.74 -17.04 20.35
N ILE A 591 -8.44 -17.35 20.34
CA ILE A 591 -7.37 -16.38 20.07
C ILE A 591 -7.48 -15.87 18.64
N LEU A 592 -7.66 -16.79 17.69
CA LEU A 592 -7.88 -16.46 16.29
C LEU A 592 -9.15 -15.63 16.08
N LEU A 593 -10.23 -15.91 16.82
CA LEU A 593 -11.47 -15.15 16.74
C LEU A 593 -11.27 -13.68 17.09
N LEU A 594 -10.49 -13.37 18.14
CA LEU A 594 -10.15 -11.98 18.48
C LEU A 594 -9.35 -11.31 17.34
N LEU A 595 -8.35 -12.01 16.78
CA LEU A 595 -7.59 -11.51 15.64
C LEU A 595 -8.50 -11.20 14.45
N LEU A 596 -9.38 -12.13 14.08
CA LEU A 596 -10.33 -11.95 12.98
C LEU A 596 -11.33 -10.82 13.29
N ALA A 597 -11.75 -10.66 14.55
CA ALA A 597 -12.61 -9.55 14.97
C ALA A 597 -11.94 -8.19 14.69
N PHE A 598 -10.67 -8.00 15.05
CA PHE A 598 -9.92 -6.78 14.71
C PHE A 598 -9.77 -6.60 13.19
N VAL A 599 -9.32 -7.64 12.50
CA VAL A 599 -9.01 -7.57 11.06
C VAL A 599 -10.24 -7.21 10.24
N TYR A 600 -11.37 -7.88 10.43
CA TYR A 600 -12.57 -7.63 9.64
C TYR A 600 -13.32 -6.38 10.08
N ARG A 601 -13.35 -6.05 11.38
CA ARG A 601 -13.99 -4.83 11.88
C ARG A 601 -13.30 -3.58 11.33
N TYR A 602 -11.98 -3.55 11.33
CA TYR A 602 -11.20 -2.36 10.92
C TYR A 602 -10.65 -2.44 9.49
N GLY A 603 -10.87 -3.55 8.78
CA GLY A 603 -10.43 -3.74 7.40
C GLY A 603 -8.92 -3.80 7.24
N LEU A 604 -8.22 -4.46 8.17
CA LEU A 604 -6.77 -4.52 8.22
C LEU A 604 -6.20 -5.46 7.15
N SER A 605 -5.16 -5.02 6.45
CA SER A 605 -4.42 -5.87 5.51
C SER A 605 -3.30 -6.66 6.22
N PRO A 606 -2.77 -7.75 5.62
CA PRO A 606 -1.57 -8.42 6.16
C PRO A 606 -0.37 -7.47 6.34
N ALA A 607 -0.26 -6.44 5.49
CA ALA A 607 0.77 -5.41 5.61
C ALA A 607 0.55 -4.51 6.84
N ASP A 608 -0.70 -4.22 7.20
CA ASP A 608 -1.04 -3.41 8.39
C ASP A 608 -0.68 -4.12 9.70
N LEU A 609 -0.66 -5.45 9.66
CA LEU A 609 -0.26 -6.33 10.76
C LEU A 609 1.26 -6.52 10.88
N GLY A 610 2.05 -5.95 9.96
CA GLY A 610 3.50 -6.16 9.89
C GLY A 610 3.90 -7.53 9.34
N ILE A 611 2.97 -8.30 8.76
CA ILE A 611 3.25 -9.62 8.21
C ILE A 611 3.88 -9.47 6.84
N ARG A 612 5.20 -9.70 6.77
CA ARG A 612 5.99 -9.64 5.53
C ARG A 612 6.47 -11.01 5.04
N SER A 613 6.34 -12.05 5.86
CA SER A 613 6.67 -13.42 5.49
C SER A 613 5.54 -14.05 4.66
N ALA A 614 5.89 -14.64 3.52
CA ALA A 614 4.95 -15.41 2.70
C ALA A 614 4.51 -16.74 3.35
N ASP A 615 5.30 -17.22 4.33
CA ASP A 615 5.08 -18.51 5.00
C ASP A 615 4.17 -18.39 6.24
N SER A 616 3.90 -17.15 6.70
CA SER A 616 3.00 -16.89 7.84
C SER A 616 1.62 -17.52 7.62
N PHE A 617 1.17 -18.30 8.60
CA PHE A 617 -0.17 -18.90 8.61
C PHE A 617 -1.22 -17.80 8.58
N VAL A 618 -1.09 -16.78 9.43
CA VAL A 618 -2.04 -15.66 9.49
C VAL A 618 -2.09 -14.92 8.15
N GLY A 619 -0.93 -14.67 7.54
CA GLY A 619 -0.86 -14.05 6.20
C GLY A 619 -1.59 -14.86 5.12
N ARG A 620 -1.42 -16.20 5.13
CA ARG A 620 -2.12 -17.12 4.23
C ARG A 620 -3.63 -17.15 4.49
N LEU A 621 -4.06 -17.22 5.75
CA LEU A 621 -5.46 -17.24 6.14
C LEU A 621 -6.19 -15.96 5.71
N LEU A 622 -5.59 -14.78 5.94
CA LEU A 622 -6.22 -13.50 5.55
C LEU A 622 -6.26 -13.30 4.03
N SER A 623 -5.25 -13.77 3.30
CA SER A 623 -5.16 -13.60 1.84
C SER A 623 -5.97 -14.63 1.06
N ARG A 624 -6.00 -15.89 1.52
CA ARG A 624 -6.54 -17.04 0.79
C ARG A 624 -7.54 -17.88 1.58
N GLY A 625 -7.71 -17.65 2.88
CA GLY A 625 -8.52 -18.50 3.76
C GLY A 625 -10.03 -18.46 3.51
N HIS A 626 -10.53 -17.66 2.57
CA HIS A 626 -11.93 -17.68 2.11
C HIS A 626 -12.09 -18.30 0.71
N LEU A 627 -10.99 -18.71 0.08
CA LEU A 627 -10.97 -19.34 -1.24
C LEU A 627 -10.92 -20.85 -1.07
N SER A 628 -11.79 -21.57 -1.75
CA SER A 628 -11.64 -23.02 -1.84
C SER A 628 -10.56 -23.40 -2.84
N ARG A 629 -9.91 -24.54 -2.59
CA ARG A 629 -8.89 -25.09 -3.49
C ARG A 629 -9.46 -26.32 -4.19
N PRO A 630 -9.22 -26.48 -5.51
CA PRO A 630 -9.62 -27.69 -6.22
C PRO A 630 -8.88 -28.90 -5.63
N LEU A 631 -9.54 -30.06 -5.61
CA LEU A 631 -9.01 -31.27 -4.98
C LEU A 631 -7.67 -31.71 -5.59
N GLU A 632 -7.42 -31.38 -6.86
CA GLU A 632 -6.18 -31.69 -7.58
C GLU A 632 -4.98 -30.90 -7.05
N GLU A 633 -5.20 -29.71 -6.47
CA GLU A 633 -4.15 -28.84 -5.93
C GLU A 633 -3.83 -29.11 -4.46
N LEU A 634 -4.59 -29.98 -3.79
CA LEU A 634 -4.32 -30.41 -2.41
C LEU A 634 -3.24 -31.48 -2.38
N THR A 635 -2.35 -31.39 -1.40
CA THR A 635 -1.39 -32.44 -1.08
C THR A 635 -2.09 -33.69 -0.56
N ASP A 636 -1.42 -34.85 -0.61
CA ASP A 636 -2.03 -36.10 -0.14
C ASP A 636 -2.33 -36.08 1.37
N GLN A 637 -1.52 -35.36 2.15
CA GLN A 637 -1.78 -35.11 3.57
C GLN A 637 -3.02 -34.23 3.78
N GLU A 638 -3.14 -33.11 3.08
CA GLU A 638 -4.33 -32.24 3.13
C GLU A 638 -5.62 -32.97 2.71
N LYS A 639 -5.54 -33.86 1.70
CA LYS A 639 -6.66 -34.72 1.29
C LYS A 639 -7.04 -35.72 2.38
N SER A 640 -6.04 -36.32 3.04
CA SER A 640 -6.27 -37.22 4.17
C SER A 640 -6.97 -36.49 5.33
N HIS A 641 -6.50 -35.29 5.68
CA HIS A 641 -7.15 -34.45 6.70
C HIS A 641 -8.59 -34.12 6.31
N LEU A 642 -8.82 -33.65 5.07
CA LEU A 642 -10.16 -33.32 4.58
C LEU A 642 -11.12 -34.52 4.64
N ASN A 643 -10.67 -35.70 4.19
CA ASN A 643 -11.48 -36.92 4.26
C ASN A 643 -11.78 -37.31 5.71
N GLY A 644 -10.79 -37.22 6.60
CA GLY A 644 -10.98 -37.49 8.03
C GLY A 644 -12.06 -36.59 8.65
N TRP A 645 -12.04 -35.29 8.35
CA TRP A 645 -13.08 -34.35 8.81
C TRP A 645 -14.45 -34.62 8.19
N ILE A 646 -14.53 -35.01 6.92
CA ILE A 646 -15.81 -35.38 6.28
C ILE A 646 -16.42 -36.61 6.95
N HIS A 647 -15.61 -37.65 7.19
CA HIS A 647 -16.06 -38.86 7.89
C HIS A 647 -16.45 -38.56 9.34
N GLY A 648 -15.63 -37.83 10.09
CA GLY A 648 -15.95 -37.47 11.48
C GLY A 648 -17.23 -36.65 11.65
N LEU A 649 -17.55 -35.79 10.68
CA LEU A 649 -18.74 -34.91 10.75
C LEU A 649 -20.03 -35.58 10.25
N PHE A 650 -19.95 -36.43 9.22
CA PHE A 650 -21.14 -36.92 8.51
C PHE A 650 -21.31 -38.45 8.53
N ASP A 651 -20.34 -39.21 9.00
CA ASP A 651 -20.43 -40.67 9.11
C ASP A 651 -20.94 -41.09 10.50
N THR A 652 -22.15 -41.65 10.54
CA THR A 652 -22.78 -42.13 11.77
C THR A 652 -22.07 -43.35 12.39
N GLU A 653 -21.24 -44.06 11.62
CA GLU A 653 -20.50 -45.24 12.09
C GLU A 653 -19.13 -44.89 12.69
N ALA A 654 -18.61 -43.70 12.41
CA ALA A 654 -17.26 -43.27 12.79
C ALA A 654 -17.12 -42.81 14.26
N GLY A 655 -18.20 -42.78 15.04
CA GLY A 655 -18.14 -42.45 16.47
C GLY A 655 -17.96 -40.96 16.80
N GLY A 656 -18.07 -40.06 15.82
CA GLY A 656 -17.97 -38.61 15.98
C GLY A 656 -16.55 -38.04 15.78
N LEU A 657 -16.28 -36.88 16.36
CA LEU A 657 -14.96 -36.22 16.29
C LEU A 657 -13.98 -36.90 17.25
N GLY A 658 -13.19 -37.86 16.76
CA GLY A 658 -12.17 -38.56 17.56
C GLY A 658 -10.87 -37.77 17.75
N ASP A 659 -10.18 -37.98 18.87
CA ASP A 659 -8.90 -37.33 19.18
C ASP A 659 -7.79 -37.65 18.16
N GLU A 660 -7.81 -38.84 17.53
CA GLU A 660 -6.86 -39.22 16.48
C GLU A 660 -6.95 -38.30 15.24
N LEU A 661 -8.15 -37.81 14.92
CA LEU A 661 -8.34 -36.84 13.83
C LEU A 661 -7.75 -35.47 14.22
N MET A 662 -7.99 -35.04 15.46
CA MET A 662 -7.48 -33.77 15.97
C MET A 662 -5.97 -33.78 16.22
N ALA A 663 -5.38 -34.95 16.49
CA ALA A 663 -3.94 -35.18 16.65
C ALA A 663 -3.17 -35.28 15.32
N SER A 664 -3.86 -35.66 14.24
CA SER A 664 -3.24 -35.76 12.90
C SER A 664 -3.29 -34.46 12.11
N CYS A 665 -4.31 -33.63 12.34
CA CYS A 665 -4.47 -32.34 11.70
C CYS A 665 -4.18 -31.22 12.71
N PRO A 666 -3.23 -30.31 12.48
CA PRO A 666 -3.07 -29.13 13.33
C PRO A 666 -4.18 -28.10 13.05
N PRO A 667 -4.57 -27.27 14.05
CA PRO A 667 -5.59 -26.24 13.85
C PRO A 667 -5.31 -25.31 12.66
N GLN A 668 -4.04 -24.94 12.42
CA GLN A 668 -3.65 -24.11 11.29
C GLN A 668 -4.10 -24.70 9.94
N ASP A 669 -3.88 -26.00 9.72
CA ASP A 669 -4.28 -26.67 8.49
C ASP A 669 -5.80 -26.79 8.37
N PHE A 670 -6.47 -27.11 9.49
CA PHE A 670 -7.93 -27.19 9.55
C PHE A 670 -8.62 -25.90 9.08
N TYR A 671 -8.18 -24.73 9.58
CA TYR A 671 -8.77 -23.45 9.19
C TYR A 671 -8.53 -23.10 7.72
N LEU A 672 -7.41 -23.52 7.12
CA LEU A 672 -7.15 -23.33 5.68
C LEU A 672 -7.96 -24.28 4.80
N LEU A 673 -8.31 -25.47 5.29
CA LEU A 673 -9.14 -26.45 4.58
C LEU A 673 -10.64 -26.16 4.66
N MET A 674 -11.07 -25.35 5.63
CA MET A 674 -12.48 -25.07 5.93
C MET A 674 -13.33 -24.61 4.73
N PRO A 675 -12.88 -23.66 3.86
CA PRO A 675 -13.64 -23.31 2.64
C PRO A 675 -13.83 -24.51 1.69
N THR A 676 -12.83 -25.37 1.58
CA THR A 676 -12.86 -26.55 0.71
C THR A 676 -13.80 -27.62 1.28
N LEU A 677 -13.86 -27.78 2.60
CA LEU A 677 -14.86 -28.62 3.27
C LEU A 677 -16.28 -28.15 2.92
N PHE A 678 -16.56 -26.86 3.04
CA PHE A 678 -17.86 -26.29 2.69
C PHE A 678 -18.19 -26.39 1.19
N GLN A 679 -17.18 -26.32 0.30
CA GLN A 679 -17.36 -26.64 -1.11
C GLN A 679 -17.88 -28.07 -1.30
N GLN A 680 -17.28 -29.06 -0.62
CA GLN A 680 -17.72 -30.46 -0.71
C GLN A 680 -19.13 -30.64 -0.15
N ILE A 681 -19.49 -29.96 0.95
CA ILE A 681 -20.84 -29.98 1.53
C ILE A 681 -21.88 -29.44 0.53
N VAL A 682 -21.60 -28.29 -0.10
CA VAL A 682 -22.49 -27.69 -1.13
C VAL A 682 -22.65 -28.62 -2.33
N LEU A 683 -21.56 -29.23 -2.82
CA LEU A 683 -21.59 -30.19 -3.91
C LEU A 683 -22.40 -31.44 -3.56
N ALA A 684 -22.21 -32.01 -2.36
CA ALA A 684 -22.93 -33.19 -1.90
C ALA A 684 -24.45 -32.92 -1.72
N LEU A 685 -24.84 -31.72 -1.28
CA LEU A 685 -26.24 -31.34 -1.17
C LEU A 685 -26.89 -31.07 -2.53
N SER A 686 -26.18 -30.39 -3.44
CA SER A 686 -26.71 -30.11 -4.78
C SER A 686 -26.89 -31.37 -5.62
N THR A 687 -26.02 -32.37 -5.44
CA THR A 687 -26.12 -33.70 -6.08
C THR A 687 -27.07 -34.67 -5.36
N ARG A 688 -27.61 -34.28 -4.20
CA ARG A 688 -28.47 -35.10 -3.31
C ARG A 688 -27.78 -36.34 -2.72
N ASN A 689 -26.45 -36.31 -2.64
CA ASN A 689 -25.66 -37.36 -2.00
C ASN A 689 -25.66 -37.22 -0.46
N LEU A 690 -25.97 -36.03 0.07
CA LEU A 690 -26.12 -35.77 1.50
C LEU A 690 -27.59 -35.54 1.88
N THR A 691 -28.10 -36.29 2.87
CA THR A 691 -29.47 -36.11 3.39
C THR A 691 -29.55 -34.94 4.37
N GLU A 692 -30.76 -34.41 4.57
CA GLU A 692 -30.98 -33.28 5.48
C GLU A 692 -30.69 -33.62 6.95
N GLU A 693 -30.93 -34.86 7.36
CA GLU A 693 -30.66 -35.34 8.72
C GLU A 693 -29.16 -35.39 9.01
N LEU A 694 -28.37 -35.92 8.06
CA LEU A 694 -26.91 -35.94 8.15
C LEU A 694 -26.32 -34.53 8.10
N LEU A 695 -26.87 -33.65 7.25
CA LEU A 695 -26.47 -32.24 7.21
C LEU A 695 -26.68 -31.57 8.57
N LYS A 696 -27.85 -31.78 9.18
CA LYS A 696 -28.17 -31.19 10.49
C LYS A 696 -27.23 -31.72 11.57
N GLY A 697 -27.01 -33.03 11.63
CA GLY A 697 -26.10 -33.64 12.59
C GLY A 697 -24.65 -33.15 12.46
N GLY A 698 -24.11 -33.08 11.24
CA GLY A 698 -22.75 -32.59 11.02
C GLY A 698 -22.57 -31.09 11.30
N LEU A 699 -23.58 -30.27 11.00
CA LEU A 699 -23.55 -28.83 11.31
C LEU A 699 -23.70 -28.55 12.82
N GLU A 700 -24.36 -29.42 13.59
CA GLU A 700 -24.45 -29.28 15.05
C GLU A 700 -23.06 -29.30 15.71
N TYR A 701 -22.12 -30.13 15.24
CA TYR A 701 -20.73 -30.12 15.70
C TYR A 701 -19.97 -28.83 15.33
N LEU A 702 -20.26 -28.23 14.18
CA LEU A 702 -19.60 -26.99 13.72
C LEU A 702 -20.09 -25.74 14.47
N VAL A 703 -21.26 -25.81 15.11
CA VAL A 703 -21.83 -24.74 15.93
C VAL A 703 -21.46 -24.90 17.42
N ASP A 704 -20.62 -25.88 17.77
CA ASP A 704 -20.04 -26.01 19.11
C ASP A 704 -18.82 -25.10 19.30
N VAL A 705 -18.55 -24.68 20.53
CA VAL A 705 -17.51 -23.71 20.95
C VAL A 705 -16.15 -24.03 20.32
N LEU A 706 -15.84 -25.32 20.20
CA LEU A 706 -14.61 -25.86 19.61
C LEU A 706 -14.35 -25.38 18.18
N LEU A 707 -15.36 -25.48 17.30
CA LEU A 707 -15.21 -25.30 15.86
C LEU A 707 -15.83 -23.99 15.36
N LEU A 708 -16.65 -23.35 16.20
CA LEU A 708 -17.43 -22.17 15.82
C LEU A 708 -16.60 -21.04 15.18
N PRO A 709 -15.36 -20.72 15.63
CA PRO A 709 -14.57 -19.69 14.96
C PRO A 709 -14.16 -20.04 13.51
N SER A 710 -14.15 -21.33 13.13
CA SER A 710 -13.89 -21.77 11.74
C SER A 710 -15.03 -21.39 10.79
N LEU A 711 -16.20 -21.06 11.32
CA LEU A 711 -17.33 -20.58 10.52
C LEU A 711 -17.06 -19.20 9.88
N VAL A 712 -16.10 -18.41 10.38
CA VAL A 712 -15.73 -17.13 9.75
C VAL A 712 -15.27 -17.33 8.30
N PRO A 713 -14.19 -18.08 8.00
CA PRO A 713 -13.79 -18.34 6.62
C PRO A 713 -14.85 -19.11 5.82
N ALA A 714 -15.59 -20.03 6.45
CA ALA A 714 -16.65 -20.78 5.79
C ALA A 714 -17.81 -19.89 5.30
N ILE A 715 -18.35 -19.02 6.15
CA ILE A 715 -19.46 -18.13 5.80
C ILE A 715 -19.00 -17.10 4.76
N LEU A 716 -17.76 -16.62 4.83
CA LEU A 716 -17.20 -15.73 3.81
C LEU A 716 -17.10 -16.44 2.45
N TYR A 717 -16.65 -17.70 2.42
CA TYR A 717 -16.67 -18.53 1.22
C TYR A 717 -18.10 -18.67 0.66
N LEU A 718 -19.07 -19.07 1.50
CA LEU A 718 -20.48 -19.22 1.10
C LEU A 718 -21.07 -17.91 0.57
N SER A 719 -20.72 -16.77 1.18
CA SER A 719 -21.17 -15.44 0.75
C SER A 719 -20.65 -15.09 -0.65
N ASN A 720 -19.39 -15.43 -0.95
CA ASN A 720 -18.80 -15.18 -2.26
C ASN A 720 -19.40 -16.12 -3.33
N HIS A 721 -19.62 -17.40 -3.01
CA HIS A 721 -20.16 -18.38 -3.94
C HIS A 721 -21.65 -18.24 -4.23
N LEU A 722 -22.41 -17.56 -3.35
CA LEU A 722 -23.82 -17.26 -3.59
C LEU A 722 -24.05 -16.48 -4.92
N TRP A 723 -23.05 -15.72 -5.37
CA TRP A 723 -23.08 -14.98 -6.63
C TRP A 723 -22.68 -15.79 -7.86
N ALA A 724 -21.85 -16.81 -7.70
CA ALA A 724 -21.18 -17.51 -8.80
C ALA A 724 -21.84 -18.83 -9.19
N ASP A 725 -22.50 -19.51 -8.24
CA ASP A 725 -23.07 -20.84 -8.47
C ASP A 725 -24.45 -20.84 -9.13
N GLY A 726 -24.79 -21.95 -9.80
CA GLY A 726 -26.11 -22.17 -10.39
C GLY A 726 -27.24 -22.27 -9.35
N PRO A 727 -28.51 -22.24 -9.78
CA PRO A 727 -29.68 -22.15 -8.89
C PRO A 727 -29.82 -23.31 -7.88
N GLN A 728 -29.24 -24.48 -8.17
CA GLN A 728 -29.20 -25.62 -7.24
C GLN A 728 -28.15 -25.44 -6.14
N GLY A 729 -26.98 -24.88 -6.46
CA GLY A 729 -25.93 -24.54 -5.50
C GLY A 729 -26.36 -23.40 -4.58
N GLN A 730 -26.99 -22.35 -5.12
CA GLN A 730 -27.52 -21.23 -4.33
C GLN A 730 -28.54 -21.67 -3.28
N ARG A 731 -29.46 -22.60 -3.63
CA ARG A 731 -30.41 -23.18 -2.67
C ARG A 731 -29.73 -24.00 -1.58
N ALA A 732 -28.70 -24.77 -1.93
CA ALA A 732 -27.92 -25.51 -0.95
C ALA A 732 -27.20 -24.55 0.03
N ILE A 733 -26.60 -23.47 -0.48
CA ILE A 733 -25.94 -22.44 0.33
C ILE A 733 -26.93 -21.77 1.31
N ILE A 734 -28.11 -21.34 0.85
CA ILE A 734 -29.13 -20.72 1.71
C ILE A 734 -29.58 -21.70 2.81
N ARG A 735 -29.72 -22.99 2.49
CA ARG A 735 -30.08 -24.02 3.47
C ARG A 735 -29.01 -24.20 4.54
N ILE A 736 -27.73 -24.28 4.14
CA ILE A 736 -26.60 -24.36 5.07
C ILE A 736 -26.56 -23.12 5.98
N LEU A 737 -26.66 -21.93 5.39
CA LEU A 737 -26.65 -20.66 6.13
C LEU A 737 -27.79 -20.60 7.15
N ARG A 738 -29.00 -21.06 6.80
CA ARG A 738 -30.14 -21.10 7.73
C ARG A 738 -29.86 -21.97 8.95
N LEU A 739 -29.25 -23.14 8.77
CA LEU A 739 -28.92 -24.05 9.86
C LEU A 739 -27.82 -23.47 10.78
N ILE A 740 -26.87 -22.71 10.23
CA ILE A 740 -25.80 -22.05 10.99
C ILE A 740 -26.31 -20.81 11.74
N LEU A 741 -27.14 -19.99 11.10
CA LEU A 741 -27.64 -18.72 11.65
C LEU A 741 -28.77 -18.89 12.67
N GLN A 742 -29.51 -19.99 12.58
CA GLN A 742 -30.65 -20.30 13.45
C GLN A 742 -30.55 -21.74 13.97
N PRO A 743 -29.54 -22.05 14.81
CA PRO A 743 -29.43 -23.36 15.41
C PRO A 743 -30.61 -23.62 16.35
N ASN A 744 -31.13 -24.85 16.36
CA ASN A 744 -32.30 -25.20 17.18
C ASN A 744 -31.97 -25.31 18.68
N SER A 745 -30.71 -25.63 18.99
CA SER A 745 -30.18 -25.79 20.35
C SER A 745 -28.73 -25.31 20.35
N ILE A 746 -28.37 -24.34 21.20
CA ILE A 746 -27.01 -23.83 21.35
C ILE A 746 -26.76 -23.48 22.81
N SER A 747 -25.55 -23.72 23.32
CA SER A 747 -25.16 -23.32 24.68
C SER A 747 -25.06 -21.80 24.78
N ASN A 748 -25.13 -21.24 26.00
CA ASN A 748 -24.99 -19.79 26.19
C ASN A 748 -23.62 -19.26 25.73
N GLU A 749 -22.56 -20.05 25.97
CA GLU A 749 -21.19 -19.72 25.56
C GLU A 749 -21.05 -19.77 24.02
N ALA A 750 -21.54 -20.84 23.39
CA ALA A 750 -21.55 -20.94 21.93
C ALA A 750 -22.42 -19.85 21.27
N SER A 751 -23.51 -19.43 21.91
CA SER A 751 -24.35 -18.31 21.43
C SER A 751 -23.61 -16.97 21.44
N SER A 752 -22.88 -16.68 22.52
CA SER A 752 -22.02 -15.49 22.60
C SER A 752 -20.93 -15.50 21.52
N MET A 753 -20.28 -16.66 21.35
CA MET A 753 -19.26 -16.83 20.32
C MET A 753 -19.85 -16.75 18.91
N LEU A 754 -21.05 -17.29 18.69
CA LEU A 754 -21.79 -17.16 17.43
C LEU A 754 -22.08 -15.69 17.13
N SER A 755 -22.53 -14.91 18.11
CA SER A 755 -22.72 -13.47 17.95
C SER A 755 -21.43 -12.77 17.54
N SER A 756 -20.29 -13.21 18.07
CA SER A 756 -18.96 -12.70 17.71
C SER A 756 -18.62 -13.01 16.24
N VAL A 757 -18.82 -14.26 15.81
CA VAL A 757 -18.64 -14.69 14.40
C VAL A 757 -19.59 -13.94 13.47
N LEU A 758 -20.86 -13.80 13.85
CA LEU A 758 -21.85 -13.04 13.07
C LEU A 758 -21.48 -11.57 12.97
N SER A 759 -20.95 -10.95 14.04
CA SER A 759 -20.42 -9.59 13.95
C SER A 759 -19.34 -9.49 12.86
N ILE A 760 -18.46 -10.47 12.73
CA ILE A 760 -17.41 -10.47 11.69
C ILE A 760 -18.00 -10.55 10.27
N VAL A 761 -18.93 -11.48 10.04
CA VAL A 761 -19.41 -11.84 8.68
C VAL A 761 -20.70 -11.12 8.24
N ALA A 762 -21.39 -10.40 9.12
CA ALA A 762 -22.73 -9.87 8.85
C ALA A 762 -22.81 -8.96 7.62
N LYS A 763 -21.89 -7.99 7.45
CA LYS A 763 -21.92 -7.08 6.28
C LYS A 763 -21.67 -7.78 4.93
N PRO A 764 -20.60 -8.59 4.77
CA PRO A 764 -20.40 -9.41 3.56
C PRO A 764 -21.59 -10.28 3.22
N LEU A 765 -22.14 -10.95 4.24
CA LEU A 765 -23.26 -11.86 4.08
C LEU A 765 -24.56 -11.13 3.71
N GLU A 766 -24.86 -9.98 4.34
CA GLU A 766 -26.01 -9.15 3.97
C GLU A 766 -25.93 -8.70 2.51
N HIS A 767 -24.75 -8.26 2.07
CA HIS A 767 -24.56 -7.82 0.69
C HIS A 767 -24.83 -8.98 -0.30
N ALA A 768 -24.30 -10.16 -0.02
CA ALA A 768 -24.53 -11.35 -0.83
C ALA A 768 -26.02 -11.77 -0.84
N LEU A 769 -26.68 -11.78 0.32
CA LEU A 769 -28.09 -12.11 0.45
C LEU A 769 -29.00 -11.12 -0.29
N ARG A 770 -28.75 -9.81 -0.16
CA ARG A 770 -29.50 -8.76 -0.87
C ARG A 770 -29.32 -8.86 -2.38
N ALA A 771 -28.13 -9.22 -2.84
CA ALA A 771 -27.88 -9.43 -4.24
C ALA A 771 -28.60 -10.66 -4.80
N TYR A 772 -28.59 -11.77 -4.07
CA TYR A 772 -29.39 -12.94 -4.41
C TYR A 772 -30.89 -12.59 -4.46
N GLN A 773 -31.40 -11.82 -3.50
CA GLN A 773 -32.80 -11.35 -3.51
C GLN A 773 -33.14 -10.49 -4.73
N ARG A 774 -32.18 -9.71 -5.26
CA ARG A 774 -32.36 -8.97 -6.52
C ARG A 774 -32.41 -9.89 -7.74
N GLN A 775 -31.65 -10.99 -7.72
CA GLN A 775 -31.64 -12.00 -8.79
C GLN A 775 -32.92 -12.88 -8.77
N ASP A 776 -33.42 -13.24 -7.58
CA ASP A 776 -34.69 -13.97 -7.41
C ASP A 776 -35.66 -13.26 -6.45
N PRO A 777 -36.45 -12.28 -6.94
CA PRO A 777 -37.39 -11.51 -6.11
C PRO A 777 -38.54 -12.34 -5.51
N LYS A 778 -38.74 -13.59 -5.94
CA LYS A 778 -39.83 -14.46 -5.45
C LYS A 778 -39.42 -15.29 -4.22
N SER A 779 -38.14 -15.35 -3.89
CA SER A 779 -37.65 -16.12 -2.75
C SER A 779 -37.98 -15.42 -1.42
N GLN A 780 -38.76 -16.08 -0.57
CA GLN A 780 -39.04 -15.64 0.81
C GLN A 780 -38.02 -16.17 1.83
N GLU A 781 -37.03 -16.95 1.39
CA GLU A 781 -36.08 -17.65 2.27
C GLU A 781 -34.98 -16.72 2.82
N VAL A 782 -34.81 -15.53 2.24
CA VAL A 782 -33.75 -14.57 2.56
C VAL A 782 -34.09 -13.65 3.73
N GLU A 783 -35.35 -13.21 3.83
CA GLU A 783 -35.84 -12.30 4.88
C GLU A 783 -35.56 -12.80 6.33
N PRO A 784 -35.78 -14.08 6.68
CA PRO A 784 -35.47 -14.57 8.03
C PRO A 784 -33.96 -14.51 8.34
N LEU A 785 -33.09 -14.67 7.34
CA LEU A 785 -31.64 -14.56 7.51
C LEU A 785 -31.22 -13.11 7.72
N LEU A 786 -31.78 -12.18 6.95
CA LEU A 786 -31.55 -10.74 7.14
C LEU A 786 -32.02 -10.26 8.52
N LYS A 787 -33.15 -10.80 9.01
CA LYS A 787 -33.63 -10.52 10.37
C LYS A 787 -32.66 -11.02 11.45
N ALA A 788 -32.08 -12.20 11.28
CA ALA A 788 -31.09 -12.76 12.22
C ALA A 788 -29.78 -11.95 12.25
N LEU A 789 -29.39 -11.29 11.15
CA LEU A 789 -28.18 -10.49 11.07
C LEU A 789 -28.34 -9.05 11.60
N LYS A 790 -29.57 -8.56 11.74
CA LYS A 790 -29.87 -7.14 11.98
C LYS A 790 -29.15 -6.51 13.17
N GLU A 791 -29.01 -7.25 14.27
CA GLU A 791 -28.36 -6.76 15.50
C GLU A 791 -26.83 -6.67 15.37
N ASN A 792 -26.25 -7.55 14.54
CA ASN A 792 -24.81 -7.69 14.31
C ASN A 792 -24.26 -6.79 13.20
N LEU A 793 -25.11 -6.35 12.26
CA LEU A 793 -24.74 -5.44 11.16
C LEU A 793 -23.99 -4.16 11.58
N PRO A 794 -24.47 -3.37 12.56
CA PRO A 794 -23.75 -2.17 13.00
C PRO A 794 -22.48 -2.48 13.80
N LEU A 795 -22.29 -3.73 14.24
CA LEU A 795 -21.06 -4.19 14.90
C LEU A 795 -20.05 -4.73 13.89
N SER A 796 -20.40 -4.86 12.61
CA SER A 796 -19.60 -5.65 11.70
C SER A 796 -18.39 -4.95 11.10
N ARG A 797 -18.52 -3.67 10.72
CA ARG A 797 -17.39 -2.92 10.14
C ARG A 797 -17.39 -1.47 10.58
N ARG A 798 -16.20 -0.99 10.95
CA ARG A 798 -15.85 0.38 11.29
C ARG A 798 -14.67 0.86 10.45
N THR A 799 -14.79 0.76 9.12
CA THR A 799 -13.72 1.10 8.16
C THR A 799 -13.78 2.56 7.67
N GLY A 800 -14.70 3.37 8.20
CA GLY A 800 -14.98 4.73 7.69
C GLY A 800 -15.63 4.76 6.30
N GLY A 801 -16.07 3.61 5.78
CA GLY A 801 -16.83 3.52 4.53
C GLY A 801 -18.22 4.14 4.67
N ALA A 802 -18.69 4.80 3.60
CA ALA A 802 -20.04 5.36 3.54
C ALA A 802 -21.08 4.24 3.44
N ASP A 803 -22.18 4.40 4.16
CA ASP A 803 -23.33 3.50 4.04
C ASP A 803 -24.06 3.74 2.70
N HIS A 804 -24.83 2.74 2.23
CA HIS A 804 -25.54 2.85 0.94
C HIS A 804 -26.46 4.07 0.88
N ASN A 805 -27.19 4.34 1.96
CA ASN A 805 -28.09 5.49 2.08
C ASN A 805 -27.32 6.82 2.09
N GLU A 806 -26.13 6.86 2.72
CA GLU A 806 -25.26 8.05 2.70
C GLU A 806 -24.79 8.32 1.27
N LEU A 807 -24.31 7.29 0.57
CA LEU A 807 -23.84 7.42 -0.82
C LEU A 807 -24.98 7.81 -1.77
N GLU A 808 -26.17 7.23 -1.60
CA GLU A 808 -27.37 7.62 -2.34
C GLU A 808 -27.72 9.09 -2.09
N SER A 809 -27.66 9.57 -0.83
CA SER A 809 -27.92 10.97 -0.50
C SER A 809 -26.92 11.95 -1.13
N TRP A 810 -25.66 11.54 -1.31
CA TRP A 810 -24.63 12.39 -1.92
C TRP A 810 -24.64 12.33 -3.45
N THR A 811 -25.32 11.34 -4.04
CA THR A 811 -25.35 11.11 -5.50
C THR A 811 -26.70 11.41 -6.14
N THR A 812 -27.79 11.42 -5.37
CA THR A 812 -29.13 11.78 -5.85
C THR A 812 -29.36 13.29 -5.76
N SER A 813 -29.97 13.86 -6.80
CA SER A 813 -30.41 15.26 -6.81
C SER A 813 -31.79 15.37 -6.14
N THR A 814 -31.88 16.05 -4.99
CA THR A 814 -33.02 16.95 -4.61
C THR A 814 -32.89 17.42 -3.15
N HIS A 815 -32.82 18.74 -2.96
CA HIS A 815 -33.34 19.34 -1.74
C HIS A 815 -34.87 19.16 -1.75
N GLY A 816 -35.38 18.32 -0.85
CA GLY A 816 -36.72 18.51 -0.31
C GLY A 816 -36.70 19.71 0.63
N ALA A 817 -37.07 20.89 0.13
CA ALA A 817 -37.55 21.99 0.95
C ALA A 817 -38.69 22.69 0.20
N SER A 818 -39.88 22.58 0.79
CA SER A 818 -41.14 23.13 0.34
C SER A 818 -41.14 24.65 0.15
N GLY A 819 -41.64 25.11 -1.00
CA GLY A 819 -42.40 26.36 -1.12
C GLY A 819 -41.63 27.65 -1.46
N ALA A 820 -41.43 27.92 -2.75
CA ALA A 820 -41.70 29.20 -3.46
C ALA A 820 -40.92 29.27 -4.80
N PRO A 821 -41.55 29.63 -5.94
CA PRO A 821 -40.83 29.74 -7.21
C PRO A 821 -40.24 31.16 -7.35
N GLY A 822 -38.92 31.26 -7.26
CA GLY A 822 -38.16 32.47 -7.58
C GLY A 822 -37.13 32.18 -8.68
N ALA A 823 -37.10 33.02 -9.72
CA ALA A 823 -36.31 32.86 -10.95
C ALA A 823 -34.77 32.80 -10.78
N ALA A 824 -34.25 32.87 -9.55
CA ALA A 824 -32.83 32.70 -9.24
C ALA A 824 -32.40 31.22 -9.16
N ALA A 825 -33.32 30.28 -8.96
CA ALA A 825 -33.02 28.84 -8.91
C ALA A 825 -32.72 28.22 -10.29
N ALA A 826 -33.12 28.88 -11.38
CA ALA A 826 -32.89 28.41 -12.75
C ALA A 826 -31.44 28.59 -13.25
N ALA A 827 -30.64 29.43 -12.57
CA ALA A 827 -29.21 29.57 -12.88
C ALA A 827 -28.35 28.55 -12.11
N ALA A 828 -28.80 28.10 -10.94
CA ALA A 828 -28.11 27.07 -10.14
C ALA A 828 -28.38 25.64 -10.64
N SER A 829 -29.46 25.41 -11.39
CA SER A 829 -29.78 24.11 -12.00
C SER A 829 -28.89 23.74 -13.19
N ALA A 830 -27.95 24.60 -13.60
CA ALA A 830 -26.94 24.31 -14.62
C ALA A 830 -25.68 23.63 -14.05
N ALA A 831 -25.49 23.59 -12.73
CA ALA A 831 -24.42 22.83 -12.08
C ALA A 831 -24.96 21.45 -11.65
N GLY A 832 -24.57 20.41 -12.39
CA GLY A 832 -25.10 19.05 -12.27
C GLY A 832 -25.03 18.47 -10.85
N GLY A 833 -26.10 17.79 -10.43
CA GLY A 833 -26.14 16.98 -9.22
C GLY A 833 -25.13 15.83 -9.28
N GLY A 834 -24.58 15.47 -8.12
CA GLY A 834 -23.62 14.37 -7.97
C GLY A 834 -22.66 14.59 -6.80
N LEU A 835 -21.83 13.57 -6.52
CA LEU A 835 -20.89 13.56 -5.38
C LEU A 835 -19.95 14.78 -5.37
N THR A 836 -19.56 15.28 -6.55
CA THR A 836 -18.71 16.48 -6.69
C THR A 836 -19.39 17.75 -6.17
N ALA A 837 -20.69 17.92 -6.43
CA ALA A 837 -21.48 19.04 -5.92
C ALA A 837 -21.71 18.92 -4.40
N ALA A 838 -21.92 17.70 -3.89
CA ALA A 838 -22.08 17.45 -2.46
C ALA A 838 -20.81 17.80 -1.66
N ILE A 839 -19.63 17.48 -2.19
CA ILE A 839 -18.34 17.87 -1.58
C ILE A 839 -18.18 19.39 -1.60
N ARG A 840 -18.52 20.03 -2.72
CA ARG A 840 -18.48 21.50 -2.87
C ARG A 840 -19.33 22.19 -1.81
N HIS A 841 -20.58 21.75 -1.67
CA HIS A 841 -21.50 22.24 -0.65
C HIS A 841 -20.97 22.03 0.77
N THR A 842 -20.34 20.88 1.04
CA THR A 842 -19.77 20.57 2.37
C THR A 842 -18.62 21.50 2.72
N VAL A 843 -17.71 21.76 1.77
CA VAL A 843 -16.62 22.73 1.94
C VAL A 843 -17.17 24.13 2.18
N GLN A 844 -18.17 24.55 1.40
CA GLN A 844 -18.83 25.85 1.57
C GLN A 844 -19.52 25.98 2.94
N SER A 845 -20.21 24.93 3.41
CA SER A 845 -20.86 24.91 4.71
C SER A 845 -19.85 25.04 5.86
N LEU A 846 -18.71 24.33 5.78
CA LEU A 846 -17.62 24.44 6.75
C LEU A 846 -17.02 25.85 6.79
N ILE A 847 -16.79 26.46 5.63
CA ILE A 847 -16.25 27.83 5.51
C ILE A 847 -17.23 28.84 6.11
N GLN A 848 -18.52 28.76 5.76
CA GLN A 848 -19.56 29.66 6.29
C GLN A 848 -19.72 29.55 7.80
N TRP A 849 -19.66 28.32 8.34
CA TRP A 849 -19.71 28.07 9.77
C TRP A 849 -18.51 28.67 10.50
N ALA A 850 -17.30 28.43 9.98
CA ALA A 850 -16.06 28.95 10.55
C ALA A 850 -15.93 30.49 10.49
N GLN A 851 -16.60 31.15 9.55
CA GLN A 851 -16.59 32.61 9.40
C GLN A 851 -17.47 33.35 10.43
N ASN A 852 -18.49 32.70 11.01
CA ASN A 852 -19.44 33.33 11.94
C ASN A 852 -19.56 32.59 13.29
N PRO A 853 -18.50 32.54 14.12
CA PRO A 853 -18.50 31.80 15.39
C PRO A 853 -19.61 32.18 16.42
N PRO A 854 -19.98 33.46 16.63
CA PRO A 854 -20.93 33.83 17.70
C PRO A 854 -22.41 33.67 17.32
N LEU A 855 -22.74 33.48 16.03
CA LEU A 855 -24.12 33.35 15.53
C LEU A 855 -24.53 31.90 15.25
N ASN A 856 -23.56 31.00 15.01
CA ASN A 856 -23.79 29.59 14.70
C ASN A 856 -23.34 28.70 15.86
N VAL A 857 -24.25 28.46 16.79
CA VAL A 857 -24.04 27.52 17.92
C VAL A 857 -23.96 26.07 17.43
N MET A 858 -24.66 25.74 16.34
CA MET A 858 -24.68 24.40 15.74
C MET A 858 -23.44 24.14 14.88
N PRO A 859 -22.75 22.99 15.02
CA PRO A 859 -21.67 22.60 14.13
C PRO A 859 -22.19 22.29 12.71
N ALA A 860 -21.35 22.54 11.70
CA ALA A 860 -21.68 22.20 10.31
C ALA A 860 -21.83 20.67 10.15
N PRO A 861 -22.87 20.19 9.42
CA PRO A 861 -23.12 18.75 9.23
C PRO A 861 -22.01 18.13 8.37
N TYR A 862 -20.96 17.64 9.03
CA TYR A 862 -19.76 17.12 8.38
C TYR A 862 -19.54 15.65 8.73
N THR A 863 -19.17 14.87 7.72
CA THR A 863 -18.68 13.51 7.92
C THR A 863 -17.48 13.27 7.02
N HIS A 864 -16.39 12.85 7.63
CA HIS A 864 -15.19 12.54 6.87
C HIS A 864 -15.39 11.32 5.94
N ARG A 865 -16.43 10.50 6.14
CA ARG A 865 -16.82 9.42 5.21
C ARG A 865 -17.05 9.92 3.79
N GLN A 866 -17.56 11.14 3.62
CA GLN A 866 -17.79 11.72 2.29
C GLN A 866 -16.46 11.97 1.57
N VAL A 867 -15.44 12.45 2.28
CA VAL A 867 -14.09 12.66 1.74
C VAL A 867 -13.46 11.31 1.39
N LEU A 868 -13.58 10.30 2.25
CA LEU A 868 -13.08 8.94 1.99
C LEU A 868 -13.78 8.28 0.80
N ALA A 869 -15.11 8.44 0.67
CA ALA A 869 -15.86 7.94 -0.48
C ALA A 869 -15.45 8.65 -1.77
N ALA A 870 -15.26 9.98 -1.73
CA ALA A 870 -14.75 10.76 -2.85
C ALA A 870 -13.35 10.31 -3.28
N LEU A 871 -12.45 10.05 -2.34
CA LEU A 871 -11.11 9.52 -2.62
C LEU A 871 -11.16 8.16 -3.30
N LYS A 872 -12.08 7.28 -2.86
CA LYS A 872 -12.25 5.94 -3.44
C LYS A 872 -12.87 5.98 -4.85
N ILE A 873 -13.87 6.84 -5.08
CA ILE A 873 -14.66 6.86 -6.31
C ILE A 873 -14.05 7.79 -7.38
N LEU A 874 -13.67 9.02 -7.01
CA LEU A 874 -13.17 10.05 -7.93
C LEU A 874 -11.64 10.02 -8.07
N GLY A 875 -10.94 9.51 -7.06
CA GLY A 875 -9.48 9.52 -6.96
C GLY A 875 -8.90 10.83 -6.43
N ALA A 876 -7.68 10.77 -5.87
CA ALA A 876 -7.04 11.88 -5.17
C ALA A 876 -6.82 13.13 -6.05
N LYS A 877 -6.45 12.97 -7.32
CA LYS A 877 -6.22 14.12 -8.23
C LYS A 877 -7.50 14.90 -8.52
N HIS A 878 -8.61 14.20 -8.76
CA HIS A 878 -9.87 14.85 -9.08
C HIS A 878 -10.48 15.52 -7.85
N LEU A 879 -10.40 14.88 -6.68
CA LEU A 879 -10.82 15.49 -5.42
C LEU A 879 -10.00 16.76 -5.11
N LEU A 880 -8.69 16.69 -5.28
CA LEU A 880 -7.81 17.85 -5.09
C LEU A 880 -8.18 19.00 -6.02
N ALA A 881 -8.48 18.73 -7.29
CA ALA A 881 -8.93 19.76 -8.24
C ALA A 881 -10.22 20.45 -7.76
N ILE A 882 -11.19 19.70 -7.22
CA ILE A 882 -12.43 20.27 -6.67
C ILE A 882 -12.13 21.19 -5.48
N LEU A 883 -11.22 20.79 -4.58
CA LEU A 883 -10.81 21.61 -3.43
C LEU A 883 -10.09 22.90 -3.89
N LEU A 884 -9.22 22.79 -4.89
CA LEU A 884 -8.48 23.92 -5.47
C LEU A 884 -9.42 24.91 -6.17
N ASP A 885 -10.41 24.42 -6.92
CA ASP A 885 -11.44 25.25 -7.56
C ASP A 885 -12.26 26.04 -6.52
N GLU A 886 -12.64 25.39 -5.41
CA GLU A 886 -13.35 26.06 -4.31
C GLU A 886 -12.50 27.07 -3.56
N LEU A 887 -11.21 26.76 -3.32
CA LEU A 887 -10.29 27.71 -2.73
C LEU A 887 -10.16 28.96 -3.59
N LYS A 888 -9.97 28.77 -4.90
CA LYS A 888 -9.86 29.87 -5.85
C LYS A 888 -11.13 30.73 -5.89
N ALA A 889 -12.31 30.09 -5.96
CA ALA A 889 -13.59 30.81 -5.97
C ALA A 889 -13.80 31.66 -4.71
N ASN A 890 -13.40 31.15 -3.55
CA ASN A 890 -13.49 31.89 -2.28
C ASN A 890 -12.48 33.04 -2.19
N THR A 891 -11.25 32.87 -2.70
CA THR A 891 -10.23 33.94 -2.72
C THR A 891 -10.58 35.05 -3.72
N ASP A 892 -11.09 34.69 -4.91
CA ASP A 892 -11.49 35.67 -5.93
C ASP A 892 -12.69 36.51 -5.47
N SER A 893 -13.63 35.89 -4.74
CA SER A 893 -14.79 36.59 -4.15
C SER A 893 -14.38 37.57 -3.04
N THR A 894 -13.30 37.29 -2.29
CA THR A 894 -12.79 38.22 -1.26
C THR A 894 -12.07 39.42 -1.88
N ASN A 895 -11.39 39.24 -3.01
CA ASN A 895 -10.67 40.32 -3.71
C ASN A 895 -11.60 41.30 -4.45
N ASN A 896 -12.79 40.87 -4.88
CA ASN A 896 -13.73 41.71 -5.63
C ASN A 896 -14.61 42.63 -4.76
N ASN A 897 -14.73 42.39 -3.45
CA ASN A 897 -15.43 43.28 -2.54
C ASN A 897 -14.50 44.41 -2.07
N GLY A 898 -14.20 45.33 -2.98
CA GLY A 898 -13.31 46.49 -2.77
C GLY A 898 -13.86 47.59 -1.87
N THR A 899 -14.16 47.30 -0.60
CA THR A 899 -14.34 48.34 0.43
C THR A 899 -13.16 48.33 1.40
N GLY A 900 -12.26 49.30 1.21
CA GLY A 900 -11.10 49.58 2.04
C GLY A 900 -11.46 50.07 3.46
N GLY A 901 -12.09 49.20 4.25
CA GLY A 901 -12.40 49.43 5.66
C GLY A 901 -12.09 48.21 6.51
N GLY A 902 -10.85 48.07 6.96
CA GLY A 902 -10.42 47.53 8.25
C GLY A 902 -10.96 46.22 8.85
N GLY A 903 -11.82 45.42 8.21
CA GLY A 903 -12.50 44.30 8.91
C GLY A 903 -12.88 43.05 8.11
N GLY A 904 -12.46 42.89 6.85
CA GLY A 904 -13.02 41.86 5.95
C GLY A 904 -12.05 40.80 5.40
N GLY A 905 -10.85 40.63 5.96
CA GLY A 905 -9.82 39.72 5.42
C GLY A 905 -9.96 38.22 5.78
N GLY A 906 -11.00 37.83 6.53
CA GLY A 906 -11.09 36.50 7.14
C GLY A 906 -11.51 35.36 6.20
N GLY A 907 -12.24 35.66 5.11
CA GLY A 907 -12.91 34.63 4.32
C GLY A 907 -11.95 33.67 3.59
N GLY A 908 -10.92 34.23 2.93
CA GLY A 908 -9.90 33.43 2.24
C GLY A 908 -9.01 32.64 3.21
N GLY A 909 -8.64 33.23 4.35
CA GLY A 909 -7.81 32.57 5.37
C GLY A 909 -8.48 31.32 5.95
N VAL A 910 -9.78 31.41 6.25
CA VAL A 910 -10.62 30.28 6.71
C VAL A 910 -10.74 29.19 5.65
N ALA A 911 -10.91 29.55 4.37
CA ALA A 911 -10.99 28.57 3.28
C ALA A 911 -9.70 27.74 3.16
N TYR A 912 -8.53 28.39 3.22
CA TYR A 912 -7.24 27.68 3.24
C TYR A 912 -7.09 26.78 4.47
N ASP A 913 -7.58 27.19 5.64
CA ASP A 913 -7.53 26.37 6.84
C ASP A 913 -8.38 25.10 6.72
N VAL A 914 -9.62 25.23 6.23
CA VAL A 914 -10.51 24.08 5.95
C VAL A 914 -9.87 23.11 4.96
N ALA A 915 -9.31 23.60 3.85
CA ALA A 915 -8.64 22.74 2.87
C ALA A 915 -7.37 22.09 3.44
N THR A 916 -6.58 22.83 4.22
CA THR A 916 -5.39 22.30 4.89
C THR A 916 -5.78 21.18 5.86
N ALA A 917 -6.84 21.37 6.64
CA ALA A 917 -7.35 20.36 7.57
C ALA A 917 -7.88 19.11 6.86
N ILE A 918 -8.59 19.24 5.72
CA ILE A 918 -9.05 18.09 4.92
C ILE A 918 -7.86 17.29 4.36
N ILE A 919 -6.79 17.95 3.93
CA ILE A 919 -5.61 17.29 3.34
C ILE A 919 -4.72 16.67 4.42
N CYS A 920 -4.61 17.30 5.59
CA CYS A 920 -3.84 16.80 6.74
C CYS A 920 -4.62 15.79 7.59
N ALA A 921 -5.90 15.59 7.32
CA ALA A 921 -6.74 14.67 8.08
C ALA A 921 -6.18 13.24 8.04
N PRO A 922 -6.20 12.51 9.17
CA PRO A 922 -5.79 11.12 9.22
C PRO A 922 -6.74 10.25 8.38
N ASP A 923 -6.17 9.28 7.66
CA ASP A 923 -6.92 8.32 6.83
C ASP A 923 -6.57 6.90 7.26
N VAL A 924 -7.60 6.08 7.41
CA VAL A 924 -7.51 4.65 7.78
C VAL A 924 -6.59 3.88 6.83
N ASN A 925 -6.47 4.33 5.57
CA ASN A 925 -5.62 3.71 4.56
C ASN A 925 -4.17 4.25 4.54
N ASN A 926 -3.86 5.34 5.25
CA ASN A 926 -2.56 6.02 5.20
C ASN A 926 -1.55 5.53 6.25
N GLU A 927 -1.95 5.04 7.42
CA GLU A 927 -0.98 4.68 8.48
C GLU A 927 -0.13 3.44 8.20
N ALA A 928 -0.64 2.49 7.41
CA ALA A 928 0.13 1.32 6.95
C ALA A 928 1.42 1.73 6.22
N ARG A 929 1.41 2.93 5.64
CA ARG A 929 2.52 3.56 4.92
C ARG A 929 3.65 4.07 5.84
N ALA A 930 3.32 4.58 7.02
CA ALA A 930 4.29 5.18 7.94
C ALA A 930 5.13 4.10 8.63
N ALA A 931 4.50 2.99 9.06
CA ALA A 931 5.18 1.83 9.60
C ALA A 931 6.06 1.14 8.53
N ALA A 932 5.57 1.03 7.29
CA ALA A 932 6.33 0.44 6.19
C ALA A 932 7.60 1.23 5.82
N ALA A 933 7.52 2.58 5.84
CA ALA A 933 8.64 3.47 5.49
C ALA A 933 9.73 3.53 6.57
N ALA A 934 9.36 3.47 7.86
CA ALA A 934 10.32 3.45 8.95
C ALA A 934 11.21 2.18 8.92
N GLU A 935 10.64 1.03 8.53
CA GLU A 935 11.35 -0.25 8.51
C GLU A 935 12.08 -0.56 7.18
N GLU A 936 11.62 -0.01 6.04
CA GLU A 936 12.37 -0.10 4.76
C GLU A 936 13.78 0.51 4.86
N THR A 937 13.97 1.45 5.80
CA THR A 937 15.26 2.09 6.09
C THR A 937 16.16 1.21 6.99
N ALA A 938 15.57 0.28 7.77
CA ALA A 938 16.30 -0.64 8.65
C ALA A 938 16.70 -1.96 7.97
N GLY A 939 16.02 -2.37 6.89
CA GLY A 939 16.19 -3.66 6.23
C GLY A 939 16.83 -3.58 4.84
N ALA A 940 18.11 -3.22 4.73
CA ALA A 940 18.83 -3.11 3.45
C ALA A 940 19.09 -4.45 2.69
N PHE A 941 18.48 -5.57 3.10
CA PHE A 941 18.70 -6.90 2.51
C PHE A 941 17.43 -7.65 2.05
N ALA A 942 16.25 -7.02 2.00
CA ALA A 942 15.05 -7.70 1.50
C ALA A 942 14.92 -7.61 -0.03
N THR A 943 14.71 -8.77 -0.68
CA THR A 943 14.46 -8.91 -2.13
C THR A 943 13.32 -8.01 -2.64
N PRO A 944 13.44 -7.41 -3.84
CA PRO A 944 12.43 -6.51 -4.37
C PRO A 944 11.15 -7.26 -4.78
N GLN A 945 10.10 -7.18 -3.95
CA GLN A 945 8.77 -7.71 -4.26
C GLN A 945 7.96 -6.77 -5.17
N PRO A 946 6.98 -7.30 -5.93
CA PRO A 946 6.22 -6.54 -6.92
C PRO A 946 5.46 -5.39 -6.27
N LYS A 947 5.63 -4.17 -6.81
CA LYS A 947 4.93 -2.97 -6.37
C LYS A 947 3.42 -3.17 -6.54
N GLN A 948 2.71 -3.54 -5.47
CA GLN A 948 1.26 -3.42 -5.40
C GLN A 948 0.91 -1.98 -5.81
N GLN A 949 -0.11 -1.81 -6.68
CA GLN A 949 -0.51 -0.48 -7.16
C GLN A 949 -1.01 0.36 -5.98
N ARG A 950 -0.13 1.24 -5.48
CA ARG A 950 -0.37 2.14 -4.34
C ARG A 950 -1.36 3.24 -4.76
N ARG A 951 -2.43 3.46 -3.97
CA ARG A 951 -3.35 4.59 -4.17
C ARG A 951 -2.63 5.88 -3.74
N LEU A 952 -2.69 6.93 -4.58
CA LEU A 952 -2.13 8.24 -4.25
C LEU A 952 -2.95 8.90 -3.13
N THR A 953 -2.27 9.51 -2.16
CA THR A 953 -2.90 10.32 -1.10
C THR A 953 -3.15 11.75 -1.58
N LEU A 954 -4.00 12.53 -0.87
CA LEU A 954 -4.20 13.95 -1.16
C LEU A 954 -2.91 14.76 -1.05
N ARG A 955 -2.09 14.49 -0.02
CA ARG A 955 -0.80 15.15 0.16
C ARG A 955 0.18 14.83 -0.98
N GLU A 956 0.22 13.58 -1.45
CA GLU A 956 1.05 13.23 -2.62
C GLU A 956 0.55 13.84 -3.92
N ALA A 957 -0.78 13.88 -4.11
CA ALA A 957 -1.38 14.55 -5.25
C ALA A 957 -1.05 16.04 -5.24
N LEU A 958 -1.12 16.69 -4.07
CA LEU A 958 -0.77 18.10 -3.91
C LEU A 958 0.72 18.34 -4.16
N LYS A 959 1.60 17.45 -3.66
CA LYS A 959 3.03 17.52 -3.96
C LYS A 959 3.30 17.42 -5.47
N ALA A 960 2.64 16.49 -6.16
CA ALA A 960 2.80 16.34 -7.60
C ALA A 960 2.30 17.56 -8.40
N GLU A 961 1.18 18.18 -8.00
CA GLU A 961 0.70 19.43 -8.60
C GLU A 961 1.61 20.63 -8.26
N ALA A 962 2.15 20.68 -7.03
CA ALA A 962 3.11 21.68 -6.62
C ALA A 962 4.44 21.55 -7.37
N ASP A 963 4.92 20.34 -7.67
CA ASP A 963 6.10 20.11 -8.51
C ASP A 963 5.87 20.59 -9.97
N ASP A 964 4.64 20.50 -10.44
CA ASP A 964 4.21 20.96 -11.77
C ASP A 964 3.77 22.45 -11.80
N TRP A 965 4.04 23.23 -10.74
CA TRP A 965 3.61 24.64 -10.61
C TRP A 965 3.99 25.52 -11.81
N LYS A 966 5.15 25.29 -12.45
CA LYS A 966 5.61 26.06 -13.62
C LYS A 966 4.73 25.86 -14.85
N LYS A 967 4.12 24.68 -15.00
CA LYS A 967 3.16 24.41 -16.08
C LYS A 967 1.84 25.10 -15.78
N ILE A 968 1.39 25.03 -14.53
CA ILE A 968 0.15 25.65 -14.07
C ILE A 968 0.25 27.17 -14.16
N GLN A 969 1.40 27.78 -13.81
CA GLN A 969 1.61 29.23 -13.89
C GLN A 969 1.48 29.76 -15.32
N LYS A 970 1.89 28.96 -16.32
CA LYS A 970 1.76 29.31 -17.74
C LYS A 970 0.31 29.27 -18.24
N THR A 971 -0.55 28.46 -17.61
CA THR A 971 -1.98 28.35 -17.97
C THR A 971 -2.87 29.26 -17.13
N ASP A 972 -2.60 29.34 -15.83
CA ASP A 972 -3.35 30.08 -14.83
C ASP A 972 -2.45 30.44 -13.63
N ALA A 973 -2.02 31.70 -13.59
CA ALA A 973 -1.14 32.22 -12.54
C ALA A 973 -1.80 32.20 -11.15
N SER A 974 -3.11 32.47 -11.07
CA SER A 974 -3.85 32.50 -9.80
C SER A 974 -3.97 31.10 -9.19
N MET A 975 -4.16 30.08 -10.03
CA MET A 975 -4.22 28.70 -9.59
C MET A 975 -2.85 28.19 -9.12
N ALA A 976 -1.78 28.55 -9.82
CA ALA A 976 -0.42 28.20 -9.40
C ALA A 976 -0.09 28.78 -8.01
N GLU A 977 -0.46 30.05 -7.76
CA GLU A 977 -0.28 30.69 -6.46
C GLU A 977 -1.05 29.96 -5.34
N THR A 978 -2.29 29.54 -5.63
CA THR A 978 -3.16 28.81 -4.69
C THR A 978 -2.58 27.44 -4.34
N VAL A 979 -2.08 26.70 -5.34
CA VAL A 979 -1.44 25.39 -5.15
C VAL A 979 -0.19 25.50 -4.29
N VAL A 980 0.71 26.45 -4.60
CA VAL A 980 1.96 26.64 -3.85
C VAL A 980 1.67 27.06 -2.40
N ARG A 981 0.70 27.97 -2.19
CA ARG A 981 0.29 28.40 -0.85
C ARG A 981 -0.27 27.25 -0.03
N LEU A 982 -1.17 26.45 -0.61
CA LEU A 982 -1.76 25.30 0.07
C LEU A 982 -0.69 24.25 0.41
N TYR A 983 0.23 23.97 -0.53
CA TYR A 983 1.34 23.04 -0.30
C TYR A 983 2.23 23.47 0.87
N ARG A 984 2.68 24.74 0.90
CA ARG A 984 3.49 25.27 2.00
C ARG A 984 2.77 25.15 3.36
N ARG A 985 1.47 25.41 3.41
CA ARG A 985 0.66 25.27 4.64
C ARG A 985 0.52 23.83 5.09
N VAL A 986 0.25 22.90 4.16
CA VAL A 986 0.14 21.46 4.47
C VAL A 986 1.47 20.90 4.98
N GLU A 987 2.59 21.27 4.35
CA GLU A 987 3.92 20.83 4.79
C GLU A 987 4.30 21.43 6.15
N ALA A 988 4.00 22.70 6.40
CA ALA A 988 4.22 23.31 7.73
C ALA A 988 3.37 22.64 8.82
N GLN A 989 2.11 22.31 8.53
CA GLN A 989 1.21 21.66 9.48
C GLN A 989 1.64 20.22 9.81
N MET A 990 2.29 19.52 8.87
CA MET A 990 2.75 18.14 9.00
C MET A 990 4.26 18.00 9.30
N ALA A 991 4.96 19.12 9.55
CA ALA A 991 6.38 19.11 9.86
C ALA A 991 6.66 18.43 11.22
N LEU A 992 7.78 17.73 11.34
CA LEU A 992 8.26 17.23 12.62
C LEU A 992 8.89 18.39 13.41
N PRO A 993 8.63 18.51 14.73
CA PRO A 993 9.21 19.57 15.53
C PRO A 993 10.75 19.45 15.58
N PRO A 994 11.51 20.55 15.51
CA PRO A 994 12.97 20.50 15.63
C PRO A 994 13.38 20.00 17.02
N PRO A 995 14.51 19.26 17.14
CA PRO A 995 15.02 18.83 18.44
C PRO A 995 15.32 20.06 19.33
N PRO A 996 15.06 19.99 20.65
CA PRO A 996 15.35 21.09 21.56
C PRO A 996 16.85 21.39 21.58
N ASP A 997 17.17 22.69 21.62
CA ASP A 997 18.55 23.20 21.59
C ASP A 997 19.29 22.75 22.88
N PRO A 998 20.41 22.01 22.80
CA PRO A 998 21.11 21.47 23.97
C PRO A 998 21.64 22.55 24.92
N ALA A 999 21.73 23.82 24.48
CA ALA A 999 22.16 24.94 25.29
C ALA A 999 21.13 25.40 26.34
N LEU A 1000 19.82 25.17 26.11
CA LEU A 1000 18.75 25.55 27.05
C LEU A 1000 18.57 24.53 28.18
N LEU A 1001 18.93 23.27 27.95
CA LEU A 1001 18.86 22.20 28.95
C LEU A 1001 19.88 22.36 30.08
N GLN A 1002 21.02 23.02 29.83
CA GLN A 1002 22.04 23.30 30.85
C GLN A 1002 21.64 24.46 31.77
N SER A 1003 20.93 25.47 31.26
CA SER A 1003 20.52 26.62 32.07
C SER A 1003 19.34 26.31 33.00
N ASP A 1004 18.43 25.43 32.61
CA ASP A 1004 17.27 25.07 33.44
C ASP A 1004 17.62 24.08 34.57
N LEU A 1005 18.72 23.33 34.44
CA LEU A 1005 19.17 22.36 35.47
C LEU A 1005 19.96 23.01 36.62
N GLU A 1006 20.61 24.16 36.38
CA GLU A 1006 21.34 24.90 37.43
C GLU A 1006 20.42 25.81 38.28
N GLY A 1007 19.22 26.14 37.79
CA GLY A 1007 18.27 27.05 38.46
C GLY A 1007 17.33 26.40 39.49
N LEU A 1008 17.13 25.08 39.42
CA LEU A 1008 16.16 24.35 40.25
C LEU A 1008 16.88 23.44 41.25
N GLY A 1009 17.33 24.03 42.35
CA GLY A 1009 17.86 23.31 43.52
C GLY A 1009 16.82 22.46 44.24
N VAL A 1010 16.31 21.40 43.61
CA VAL A 1010 15.39 20.43 44.19
C VAL A 1010 15.97 19.03 44.01
N GLY A 1011 16.61 18.54 45.07
CA GLY A 1011 16.94 17.13 45.21
C GLY A 1011 15.68 16.33 45.57
N GLY A 1012 15.49 15.21 44.88
CA GLY A 1012 14.64 14.11 45.34
C GLY A 1012 13.47 13.76 44.42
N VAL A 1013 13.63 12.60 43.75
CA VAL A 1013 12.59 11.73 43.16
C VAL A 1013 12.14 12.05 41.71
N GLY A 1014 12.76 11.35 40.74
CA GLY A 1014 12.03 10.76 39.62
C GLY A 1014 12.08 11.40 38.21
N GLY A 1015 13.10 12.22 37.89
CA GLY A 1015 13.23 12.89 36.58
C GLY A 1015 13.89 12.08 35.46
N ASP A 1016 14.53 10.94 35.76
CA ASP A 1016 15.44 10.29 34.79
C ASP A 1016 14.75 9.51 33.66
N ALA A 1017 13.48 9.10 33.83
CA ALA A 1017 12.81 8.24 32.83
C ALA A 1017 12.27 8.99 31.61
N LEU A 1018 11.92 10.28 31.74
CA LEU A 1018 11.34 11.08 30.65
C LEU A 1018 12.42 11.72 29.77
N GLY A 1019 13.56 12.11 30.38
CA GLY A 1019 14.73 12.59 29.66
C GLY A 1019 15.33 11.52 28.75
N ASP A 1020 15.46 10.29 29.25
CA ASP A 1020 15.99 9.16 28.46
C ASP A 1020 15.04 8.73 27.34
N ALA A 1021 13.72 8.78 27.55
CA ALA A 1021 12.75 8.45 26.50
C ALA A 1021 12.74 9.48 25.36
N MET A 1022 12.90 10.77 25.69
CA MET A 1022 12.90 11.86 24.70
C MET A 1022 14.26 11.98 23.99
N ALA A 1023 15.37 11.69 24.68
CA ALA A 1023 16.70 11.58 24.10
C ALA A 1023 16.84 10.33 23.20
N ALA A 1024 16.26 9.19 23.59
CA ALA A 1024 16.21 7.98 22.76
C ALA A 1024 15.37 8.17 21.50
N ALA A 1025 14.25 8.91 21.59
CA ALA A 1025 13.44 9.28 20.43
C ALA A 1025 14.17 10.23 19.47
N ALA A 1026 14.96 11.17 20.00
CA ALA A 1026 15.78 12.07 19.20
C ALA A 1026 16.98 11.35 18.54
N ALA A 1027 17.62 10.42 19.25
CA ALA A 1027 18.73 9.62 18.73
C ALA A 1027 18.29 8.63 17.63
N ALA A 1028 17.06 8.10 17.72
CA ALA A 1028 16.49 7.24 16.68
C ALA A 1028 16.08 8.00 15.40
N ALA A 1029 15.88 9.32 15.49
CA ALA A 1029 15.42 10.16 14.38
C ALA A 1029 16.56 10.88 13.62
N ALA A 1030 17.73 11.05 14.22
CA ALA A 1030 18.88 11.75 13.64
C ALA A 1030 19.86 10.80 12.91
N GLY A 1031 19.36 10.00 11.96
CA GLY A 1031 20.20 9.15 11.12
C GLY A 1031 20.71 9.88 9.88
N ASP A 1032 21.84 10.59 9.98
CA ASP A 1032 22.77 10.74 8.84
C ASP A 1032 24.24 10.75 9.30
N HIS A 1033 25.08 10.15 8.46
CA HIS A 1033 26.40 9.61 8.73
C HIS A 1033 27.48 10.61 9.16
N THR A 1034 28.22 10.30 10.24
CA THR A 1034 29.69 10.26 10.28
C THR A 1034 30.18 9.41 11.47
N GLN A 1035 31.40 8.89 11.36
CA GLN A 1035 32.02 7.80 12.13
C GLN A 1035 31.91 7.82 13.67
N SER A 1036 32.00 6.60 14.21
CA SER A 1036 32.36 6.17 15.58
C SER A 1036 31.21 5.78 16.52
N VAL A 1037 30.79 4.52 16.42
CA VAL A 1037 30.07 3.82 17.50
C VAL A 1037 30.80 2.50 17.75
N ALA A 1038 31.90 2.57 18.49
CA ALA A 1038 32.65 1.40 18.95
C ALA A 1038 33.18 1.52 20.39
N ASP A 1039 32.81 2.54 21.16
CA ASP A 1039 33.51 2.85 22.41
C ASP A 1039 32.61 3.17 23.63
N ALA A 1040 31.39 2.62 23.67
CA ALA A 1040 30.46 2.88 24.78
C ALA A 1040 29.81 1.61 25.34
N MET A 1041 30.60 0.55 25.57
CA MET A 1041 30.19 -0.57 26.43
C MET A 1041 31.38 -1.07 27.26
N SER A 1042 31.69 -0.36 28.35
CA SER A 1042 32.49 -0.88 29.46
C SER A 1042 32.43 0.06 30.68
N LEU A 1043 31.41 -0.12 31.54
CA LEU A 1043 31.48 0.21 32.97
C LEU A 1043 30.36 -0.57 33.69
N ASP A 1044 30.66 -1.77 34.17
CA ASP A 1044 31.11 -2.12 35.52
C ASP A 1044 29.95 -2.19 36.53
N THR A 1045 29.43 -3.40 36.69
CA THR A 1045 28.56 -3.81 37.80
C THR A 1045 29.16 -5.08 38.39
N THR A 1046 29.75 -4.98 39.59
CA THR A 1046 29.70 -6.00 40.65
C THR A 1046 30.60 -5.60 41.82
N GLY A 1047 30.03 -4.86 42.77
CA GLY A 1047 30.55 -4.76 44.12
C GLY A 1047 29.71 -5.63 45.07
N LEU A 1048 30.14 -6.85 45.35
CA LEU A 1048 29.89 -7.51 46.64
C LEU A 1048 30.87 -8.68 46.87
N ASP A 1049 31.71 -8.47 47.87
CA ASP A 1049 32.37 -9.42 48.79
C ASP A 1049 32.95 -10.76 48.29
N GLY A 1050 34.26 -10.91 48.55
CA GLY A 1050 34.67 -11.96 49.49
C GLY A 1050 35.71 -12.98 49.01
N VAL A 1051 36.95 -12.79 49.47
CA VAL A 1051 37.90 -13.83 49.91
C VAL A 1051 38.65 -14.64 48.83
N GLY A 1052 39.88 -14.18 48.52
CA GLY A 1052 41.14 -14.91 48.78
C GLY A 1052 41.57 -16.10 47.90
N MET A 1053 42.88 -16.11 47.58
CA MET A 1053 43.75 -17.17 46.98
C MET A 1053 43.76 -17.19 45.43
N ASP A 1054 44.78 -16.66 44.75
CA ASP A 1054 46.21 -17.08 44.62
C ASP A 1054 46.43 -18.37 43.82
N LEU A 1055 47.46 -18.32 42.95
CA LEU A 1055 48.03 -19.32 42.03
C LEU A 1055 47.30 -19.44 40.67
N GLY A 1056 47.90 -19.19 39.50
CA GLY A 1056 49.29 -19.05 39.11
C GLY A 1056 49.53 -19.78 37.78
N LEU A 1057 50.18 -19.11 36.82
CA LEU A 1057 50.90 -19.64 35.64
C LEU A 1057 50.14 -20.53 34.63
N GLY A 1058 49.97 -20.11 33.37
CA GLY A 1058 50.97 -20.21 32.28
C GLY A 1058 50.28 -20.95 31.11
N GLY A 1059 50.39 -20.63 29.83
CA GLY A 1059 51.49 -20.10 29.04
C GLY A 1059 51.89 -21.16 27.99
N GLY A 1060 51.72 -20.84 26.69
CA GLY A 1060 52.25 -21.61 25.54
C GLY A 1060 51.22 -22.53 24.86
N ASP A 1061 50.72 -22.29 23.65
CA ASP A 1061 51.34 -22.11 22.32
C ASP A 1061 51.75 -23.42 21.60
N LEU A 1062 51.57 -23.38 20.27
CA LEU A 1062 52.08 -24.23 19.17
C LEU A 1062 51.29 -25.42 18.58
N GLY A 1063 50.89 -25.20 17.31
CA GLY A 1063 51.10 -26.10 16.14
C GLY A 1063 50.10 -27.24 15.96
N GLY A 1064 49.32 -27.36 14.87
CA GLY A 1064 49.68 -27.23 13.46
C GLY A 1064 49.95 -28.62 12.87
N LEU A 1065 49.12 -29.08 11.92
CA LEU A 1065 49.51 -29.93 10.77
C LEU A 1065 48.32 -30.26 9.84
N SER A 1066 48.66 -30.35 8.57
CA SER A 1066 47.86 -30.50 7.34
C SER A 1066 47.80 -31.98 6.88
N ALA A 1067 46.80 -32.34 6.05
CA ALA A 1067 46.92 -33.12 4.79
C ALA A 1067 45.59 -33.86 4.44
N THR A 1068 44.85 -33.45 3.41
CA THR A 1068 44.81 -33.93 1.98
C THR A 1068 44.01 -35.21 1.70
N GLY A 1069 43.14 -35.18 0.67
CA GLY A 1069 42.71 -36.39 -0.07
C GLY A 1069 41.36 -36.31 -0.80
N SER A 1070 41.39 -35.95 -2.09
CA SER A 1070 40.29 -35.99 -3.09
C SER A 1070 40.31 -37.32 -3.86
N VAL A 1071 39.14 -37.87 -4.30
CA VAL A 1071 38.81 -38.48 -5.63
C VAL A 1071 37.27 -38.76 -5.65
N GLY A 1072 36.41 -38.19 -6.53
CA GLY A 1072 35.98 -38.66 -7.88
C GLY A 1072 35.00 -39.87 -7.84
N GLY A 1073 33.90 -40.03 -8.58
CA GLY A 1073 33.24 -39.36 -9.72
C GLY A 1073 32.32 -40.39 -10.44
N LEU A 1074 31.34 -39.91 -11.23
CA LEU A 1074 30.60 -40.62 -12.33
C LEU A 1074 29.54 -41.67 -11.88
N ASP A 1075 28.42 -41.98 -12.56
CA ASP A 1075 28.04 -41.84 -13.97
C ASP A 1075 26.51 -41.99 -14.22
N LEU A 1076 26.16 -41.72 -15.47
CA LEU A 1076 24.94 -41.51 -16.25
C LEU A 1076 23.83 -42.59 -16.36
N SER A 1077 22.73 -42.13 -17.00
CA SER A 1077 21.75 -42.82 -17.87
C SER A 1077 20.49 -43.39 -17.20
N GLY A 1078 19.28 -43.30 -17.77
CA GLY A 1078 18.83 -42.86 -19.10
C GLY A 1078 17.44 -43.46 -19.38
N ASP A 1079 16.69 -42.77 -20.25
CA ASP A 1079 15.53 -43.22 -21.06
C ASP A 1079 14.16 -43.36 -20.36
N ASP A 1080 13.20 -42.46 -20.62
CA ASP A 1080 12.36 -42.27 -21.84
C ASP A 1080 11.20 -43.28 -21.92
N ILE A 1081 10.00 -42.77 -22.30
CA ILE A 1081 9.02 -43.34 -23.25
C ILE A 1081 7.62 -42.73 -23.01
N PHE A 1082 7.18 -41.89 -23.97
CA PHE A 1082 5.81 -41.71 -24.52
C PHE A 1082 4.59 -41.58 -23.57
N SER A 1083 3.52 -40.84 -23.81
CA SER A 1083 2.96 -40.03 -24.89
C SER A 1083 1.55 -39.68 -24.39
N GLY A 1084 1.16 -38.42 -24.24
CA GLY A 1084 0.36 -37.77 -25.29
C GLY A 1084 -1.08 -37.48 -24.83
N LEU A 1085 -1.66 -36.50 -25.51
CA LEU A 1085 -3.08 -36.08 -25.59
C LEU A 1085 -3.62 -34.99 -24.64
N SER A 1086 -3.88 -33.84 -25.31
CA SER A 1086 -5.04 -32.94 -25.19
C SER A 1086 -5.39 -32.37 -23.81
N GLY A 1087 -5.41 -31.06 -23.58
CA GLY A 1087 -5.88 -30.00 -24.47
C GLY A 1087 -7.23 -29.50 -23.97
N THR A 1088 -7.23 -28.62 -22.96
CA THR A 1088 -8.36 -27.76 -22.62
C THR A 1088 -7.84 -26.53 -21.90
N ALA A 1089 -8.40 -25.39 -22.27
CA ALA A 1089 -8.08 -24.08 -21.75
C ALA A 1089 -8.56 -23.94 -20.30
N ASP A 1090 -7.81 -23.24 -19.45
CA ASP A 1090 -8.41 -22.65 -18.25
C ASP A 1090 -7.79 -21.32 -17.84
N PHE A 1091 -8.67 -20.44 -17.39
CA PHE A 1091 -8.52 -19.02 -17.08
C PHE A 1091 -8.31 -18.86 -15.58
N GLY A 1092 -7.11 -18.45 -15.13
CA GLY A 1092 -6.87 -18.03 -13.75
C GLY A 1092 -6.54 -16.54 -13.69
N ALA A 1093 -7.49 -15.72 -13.25
CA ALA A 1093 -7.35 -14.28 -13.07
C ALA A 1093 -7.03 -13.92 -11.62
N ASP A 1094 -6.11 -12.97 -11.48
CA ASP A 1094 -5.44 -12.45 -10.28
C ASP A 1094 -6.35 -11.46 -9.53
N TYR A 1095 -6.61 -11.67 -8.24
CA TYR A 1095 -7.58 -10.88 -7.46
C TYR A 1095 -6.92 -9.89 -6.47
N GLY A 1096 -6.91 -8.63 -6.91
CA GLY A 1096 -6.74 -7.43 -6.07
C GLY A 1096 -7.76 -6.34 -6.42
N SER A 1097 -8.89 -6.71 -7.04
CA SER A 1097 -9.93 -5.80 -7.52
C SER A 1097 -11.30 -6.35 -7.14
N TRP A 1098 -11.82 -5.97 -5.98
CA TRP A 1098 -13.21 -6.25 -5.58
C TRP A 1098 -13.85 -5.05 -4.88
N ASP A 1099 -13.77 -3.88 -5.54
CA ASP A 1099 -14.65 -2.73 -5.26
C ASP A 1099 -14.98 -1.98 -6.58
N SER A 1100 -15.04 -2.72 -7.68
CA SER A 1100 -15.39 -2.30 -9.04
C SER A 1100 -16.26 -3.44 -9.60
N MET A 1101 -17.47 -3.28 -10.13
CA MET A 1101 -18.26 -2.13 -10.61
C MET A 1101 -19.70 -2.64 -10.82
N ASP A 1102 -20.71 -1.75 -10.82
CA ASP A 1102 -21.83 -1.69 -11.80
C ASP A 1102 -23.13 -1.16 -11.18
N LEU A 1103 -23.43 0.11 -11.46
CA LEU A 1103 -24.79 0.57 -11.72
C LEU A 1103 -24.77 1.29 -13.08
N VAL A 1104 -25.65 0.80 -13.96
CA VAL A 1104 -26.11 1.46 -15.19
C VAL A 1104 -26.75 2.80 -14.85
#